data_AF-A0A2S8FZV4-F1
#
_entry.id   AF-A0A2S8FZV4-F1
#
_cell.length_a   1.000
_cell.length_b   1.000
_cell.length_c   1.000
_cell.angle_alpha   90.00
_cell.angle_beta   90.00
_cell.angle_gamma   90.00
#
_symmetry.space_group_name_H-M   'P 1'
#
loop_
_entity.id
_entity.type
_entity.pdbx_description
1 polymer ?
#
loop_
_entity_poly.entity_id
_entity_poly.type
_entity_poly.pdbx_seq_one_letter_code
_entity_poly.pdbx_strand_id
1 'polypeptide(L)'
;MTWARSLQSLGLVLVLLAFGGSLRSVKADEYRTWVDKTGKFKVEASLHSFADGKVTLHTKDGREVVVPVAALSEGDQKFVNKLDVNPFSGGTSLDPAPAMRPQPSSAASNAVSSPTKSGGLLAKGAAATELPVDGVDIFINIDQGLDKIAADPVPAPVKFRQMVVPLEKLDAYAKVSQPIVIDPEKPTFAVSTNRVGNAVSPDNFGRIYLASFGKSRPVTAMDLDDTLKLIDHHVGTDRSVAVIGVDGSTERGGDLILLSGLSTGSPKALARWHLPEWEKPGFKPKVEFGKMLDGERAAVQVNDTLYIWNLQTGKSLFVLDKIRAGGKLAMSGSGKYLAVPVSGGVRVVETETGELLGGVSIATTLTPEAHFSPDGKLLGLIAGSQYVVWDLTSGRELADGTVEGVPGKFFGWIDNDYMMTQLAGIIDPELGMTLWKYSVPSGTDTVTLSGGIAVLDSYGSQPTTLVTLPVPHDPVTKVKRKLTGNSSDLLLIQPGTEVALKIDAIPGVDQEMIKTGLSEAVERAGWVVNPDSPIVLVAKIGRGEPMELNFRMLGAGFRSPGETAKITPYTASLEVKHGPKVLWTRKSENMVPRLLHLKKDQSVQEAVSEYEKPDPKFFTYLRLPPKVLKPEVAQFVGRSRIKEGRWADSN
;
A
#
# COMPACT_ATOMS: atom_id res chain seq x y z
N MET A 1 -56.27 -50.27 -44.17
CA MET A 1 -56.87 -51.52 -43.64
C MET A 1 -56.08 -51.95 -42.42
N THR A 2 -56.78 -52.29 -41.33
CA THR A 2 -56.40 -53.16 -40.19
C THR A 2 -55.10 -52.84 -39.42
N TRP A 3 -55.11 -52.24 -38.21
CA TRP A 3 -55.47 -52.75 -36.87
C TRP A 3 -54.75 -54.03 -36.39
N ALA A 4 -54.07 -53.91 -35.23
CA ALA A 4 -53.90 -54.86 -34.10
C ALA A 4 -52.44 -54.82 -33.56
N ARG A 5 -52.16 -54.39 -32.30
CA ARG A 5 -52.22 -55.13 -31.01
C ARG A 5 -51.46 -56.48 -31.10
N SER A 6 -50.56 -56.91 -30.21
CA SER A 6 -50.30 -56.60 -28.80
C SER A 6 -49.11 -57.44 -28.28
N LEU A 7 -48.40 -56.91 -27.26
CA LEU A 7 -47.85 -57.53 -26.02
C LEU A 7 -47.02 -58.83 -26.00
N GLN A 8 -45.96 -58.74 -25.17
CA GLN A 8 -45.26 -59.77 -24.36
C GLN A 8 -44.33 -60.73 -25.13
N SER A 9 -43.17 -61.19 -24.64
CA SER A 9 -42.29 -60.91 -23.49
C SER A 9 -41.16 -61.96 -23.56
N LEU A 10 -39.98 -61.64 -23.02
CA LEU A 10 -38.83 -62.53 -22.73
C LEU A 10 -38.13 -63.26 -23.90
N GLY A 11 -36.79 -63.24 -23.88
CA GLY A 11 -35.98 -64.21 -24.60
C GLY A 11 -34.60 -63.70 -25.01
N LEU A 12 -33.63 -63.94 -24.14
CA LEU A 12 -32.20 -63.69 -24.28
C LEU A 12 -31.55 -64.60 -25.35
N VAL A 13 -30.39 -64.14 -25.86
CA VAL A 13 -29.28 -64.85 -26.58
C VAL A 13 -29.59 -65.41 -27.97
N LEU A 14 -28.73 -65.35 -29.00
CA LEU A 14 -27.26 -65.43 -29.16
C LEU A 14 -27.02 -64.92 -30.63
N VAL A 15 -25.91 -64.34 -31.11
CA VAL A 15 -24.57 -64.92 -31.29
C VAL A 15 -23.64 -63.88 -32.00
N LEU A 16 -22.46 -63.59 -31.41
CA LEU A 16 -21.11 -63.34 -32.01
C LEU A 16 -20.88 -62.16 -32.99
N LEU A 17 -19.72 -61.49 -33.11
CA LEU A 17 -18.30 -61.62 -32.71
C LEU A 17 -17.79 -60.17 -32.45
N ALA A 18 -16.75 -59.85 -31.69
CA ALA A 18 -15.40 -60.42 -31.67
C ALA A 18 -14.61 -59.93 -30.42
N PHE A 19 -13.77 -60.83 -29.88
CA PHE A 19 -12.53 -60.63 -29.10
C PHE A 19 -12.42 -59.38 -28.18
N GLY A 20 -12.35 -59.47 -26.85
CA GLY A 20 -11.51 -60.37 -26.06
C GLY A 20 -10.27 -59.61 -25.57
N GLY A 21 -10.34 -59.02 -24.36
CA GLY A 21 -9.19 -58.38 -23.73
C GLY A 21 -9.55 -57.46 -22.55
N SER A 22 -9.57 -58.03 -21.35
CA SER A 22 -9.42 -57.41 -20.02
C SER A 22 -9.67 -55.89 -19.86
N LEU A 23 -10.70 -55.56 -19.07
CA LEU A 23 -10.78 -54.29 -18.35
C LEU A 23 -9.45 -54.01 -17.63
N ARG A 24 -8.65 -53.09 -18.14
CA ARG A 24 -7.70 -52.35 -17.33
C ARG A 24 -8.35 -51.05 -16.91
N SER A 25 -8.73 -51.00 -15.64
CA SER A 25 -8.91 -49.75 -14.91
C SER A 25 -7.65 -48.90 -15.09
N VAL A 26 -7.80 -47.69 -15.64
CA VAL A 26 -6.78 -46.65 -15.54
C VAL A 26 -7.14 -45.85 -14.28
N LYS A 27 -6.16 -45.81 -13.37
CA LYS A 27 -6.23 -45.32 -11.99
C LYS A 27 -6.77 -43.90 -11.86
N ALA A 28 -7.43 -43.66 -10.73
CA ALA A 28 -7.63 -42.34 -10.14
C ALA A 28 -6.32 -41.53 -10.13
N ASP A 29 -6.42 -40.21 -10.31
CA ASP A 29 -5.35 -39.24 -10.14
C ASP A 29 -4.38 -39.65 -9.03
N GLU A 30 -3.15 -40.02 -9.42
CA GLU A 30 -2.19 -40.61 -8.50
C GLU A 30 -1.59 -39.49 -7.65
N TYR A 31 -2.23 -39.21 -6.51
CA TYR A 31 -1.74 -38.25 -5.53
C TYR A 31 -0.33 -38.64 -5.09
N ARG A 32 0.59 -37.69 -5.20
CA ARG A 32 1.96 -37.84 -4.74
C ARG A 32 2.35 -36.65 -3.86
N THR A 33 3.36 -36.85 -3.03
CA THR A 33 3.95 -35.76 -2.26
C THR A 33 4.91 -34.98 -3.15
N TRP A 34 4.60 -33.71 -3.40
CA TRP A 34 5.44 -32.73 -4.06
C TRP A 34 6.25 -31.99 -3.00
N VAL A 35 7.51 -31.71 -3.31
CA VAL A 35 8.47 -31.13 -2.39
C VAL A 35 9.13 -29.93 -3.07
N ASP A 36 9.31 -28.84 -2.32
CA ASP A 36 10.04 -27.67 -2.82
C ASP A 36 11.56 -27.92 -2.88
N LYS A 37 12.28 -27.06 -3.59
CA LYS A 37 13.74 -27.17 -3.76
C LYS A 37 14.52 -27.15 -2.43
N THR A 38 13.97 -26.55 -1.37
CA THR A 38 14.59 -26.51 -0.04
C THR A 38 14.24 -27.73 0.83
N GLY A 39 13.26 -28.55 0.43
CA GLY A 39 12.77 -29.71 1.18
C GLY A 39 11.89 -29.38 2.39
N LYS A 40 11.65 -28.09 2.65
CA LYS A 40 10.95 -27.55 3.83
C LYS A 40 9.44 -27.65 3.69
N PHE A 41 8.92 -27.56 2.48
CA PHE A 41 7.50 -27.54 2.17
C PHE A 41 7.13 -28.78 1.36
N LYS A 42 6.04 -29.43 1.77
CA LYS A 42 5.52 -30.64 1.14
C LYS A 42 4.02 -30.52 0.97
N VAL A 43 3.50 -30.94 -0.17
CA VAL A 43 2.07 -30.96 -0.46
C VAL A 43 1.69 -32.26 -1.14
N GLU A 44 0.59 -32.88 -0.70
CA GLU A 44 0.02 -34.04 -1.39
C GLU A 44 -0.97 -33.57 -2.45
N ALA A 45 -0.63 -33.80 -3.72
CA ALA A 45 -1.42 -33.33 -4.85
C ALA A 45 -1.27 -34.27 -6.06
N SER A 46 -2.27 -34.29 -6.94
CA SER A 46 -2.19 -34.86 -8.27
C SER A 46 -1.67 -33.82 -9.26
N LEU A 47 -0.95 -34.27 -10.30
CA LEU A 47 -0.53 -33.38 -11.39
C LEU A 47 -1.71 -33.19 -12.34
N HIS A 48 -2.17 -31.95 -12.48
CA HIS A 48 -3.25 -31.60 -13.39
C HIS A 48 -2.73 -31.26 -14.79
N SER A 49 -1.69 -30.42 -14.90
CA SER A 49 -1.08 -30.05 -16.18
C SER A 49 0.36 -29.56 -16.02
N PHE A 50 1.09 -29.51 -17.15
CA PHE A 50 2.43 -28.93 -17.26
C PHE A 50 2.51 -28.13 -18.57
N ALA A 51 2.80 -26.83 -18.46
CA ALA A 51 2.99 -25.93 -19.60
C ALA A 51 3.91 -24.77 -19.19
N ASP A 52 4.67 -24.23 -20.14
CA ASP A 52 5.52 -23.03 -19.95
C ASP A 52 6.46 -23.07 -18.73
N GLY A 53 6.97 -24.27 -18.41
CA GLY A 53 7.88 -24.46 -17.27
C GLY A 53 7.20 -24.43 -15.90
N LYS A 54 5.86 -24.49 -15.83
CA LYS A 54 5.06 -24.50 -14.60
C LYS A 54 4.18 -25.76 -14.54
N VAL A 55 3.97 -26.29 -13.33
CA VAL A 55 3.03 -27.39 -13.06
C VAL A 55 1.80 -26.87 -12.32
N THR A 56 0.63 -27.36 -12.73
CA THR A 56 -0.61 -27.17 -12.00
C THR A 56 -0.92 -28.44 -11.21
N LEU A 57 -1.11 -28.30 -9.90
CA LEU A 57 -1.32 -29.38 -8.96
C LEU A 57 -2.70 -29.26 -8.32
N HIS A 58 -3.43 -30.36 -8.22
CA HIS A 58 -4.70 -30.43 -7.48
C HIS A 58 -4.48 -31.13 -6.15
N THR A 59 -4.59 -30.41 -5.05
CA THR A 59 -4.35 -30.95 -3.72
C THR A 59 -5.53 -31.80 -3.25
N LYS A 60 -5.30 -32.68 -2.26
CA LYS A 60 -6.38 -33.54 -1.72
C LYS A 60 -7.56 -32.78 -1.10
N ASP A 61 -7.34 -31.55 -0.64
CA ASP A 61 -8.36 -30.64 -0.11
C ASP A 61 -9.06 -29.80 -1.19
N GLY A 62 -8.84 -30.12 -2.48
CA GLY A 62 -9.55 -29.53 -3.61
C GLY A 62 -9.03 -28.16 -4.05
N ARG A 63 -7.83 -27.75 -3.61
CA ARG A 63 -7.18 -26.51 -4.05
C ARG A 63 -6.34 -26.77 -5.29
N GLU A 64 -6.31 -25.77 -6.17
CA GLU A 64 -5.40 -25.75 -7.31
C GLU A 64 -4.15 -24.92 -6.96
N VAL A 65 -2.97 -25.47 -7.22
CA VAL A 65 -1.69 -24.85 -6.90
C VAL A 65 -0.80 -24.86 -8.13
N VAL A 66 -0.39 -23.68 -8.60
CA VAL A 66 0.54 -23.55 -9.73
C VAL A 66 1.96 -23.30 -9.20
N VAL A 67 2.91 -24.15 -9.58
CA VAL A 67 4.30 -24.10 -9.09
C VAL A 67 5.27 -24.07 -10.27
N PRO A 68 6.23 -23.13 -10.32
CA PRO A 68 7.32 -23.19 -11.30
C PRO A 68 8.14 -24.47 -11.12
N VAL A 69 8.49 -25.17 -12.20
CA VAL A 69 9.31 -26.40 -12.11
C VAL A 69 10.64 -26.14 -11.41
N ALA A 70 11.24 -24.96 -11.63
CA ALA A 70 12.50 -24.58 -10.96
C ALA A 70 12.39 -24.50 -9.42
N ALA A 71 11.18 -24.33 -8.86
CA ALA A 71 10.93 -24.27 -7.44
C ALA A 71 10.69 -25.66 -6.80
N LEU A 72 10.52 -26.70 -7.61
CA LEU A 72 10.35 -28.07 -7.15
C LEU A 72 11.71 -28.72 -6.80
N SER A 73 11.66 -29.79 -5.99
CA SER A 73 12.83 -30.63 -5.72
C SER A 73 13.40 -31.23 -7.00
N GLU A 74 14.69 -31.57 -7.02
CA GLU A 74 15.31 -32.22 -8.20
C GLU A 74 14.60 -33.51 -8.62
N GLY A 75 14.04 -34.25 -7.66
CA GLY A 75 13.26 -35.45 -7.91
C GLY A 75 11.94 -35.15 -8.64
N ASP A 76 11.26 -34.09 -8.23
CA ASP A 76 9.99 -33.66 -8.83
C ASP A 76 10.20 -33.01 -10.20
N GLN A 77 11.29 -32.27 -10.38
CA GLN A 77 11.70 -31.76 -11.70
C GLN A 77 11.92 -32.90 -12.70
N LYS A 78 12.63 -33.96 -12.28
CA LYS A 78 12.85 -35.15 -13.12
C LYS A 78 11.57 -35.93 -13.41
N PHE A 79 10.59 -35.90 -12.50
CA PHE A 79 9.29 -36.53 -12.69
C PHE A 79 8.48 -35.80 -13.76
N VAL A 80 8.35 -34.47 -13.65
CA VAL A 80 7.61 -33.63 -14.61
C VAL A 80 8.22 -33.70 -16.01
N ASN A 81 9.55 -33.60 -16.11
CA ASN A 81 10.26 -33.64 -17.40
C ASN A 81 10.21 -35.01 -18.11
N LYS A 82 9.74 -36.07 -17.43
CA LYS A 82 9.55 -37.41 -18.02
C LYS A 82 8.13 -37.64 -18.52
N LEU A 83 7.19 -36.75 -18.19
CA LEU A 83 5.79 -36.91 -18.57
C LEU A 83 5.56 -36.20 -19.91
N ASP A 84 5.22 -36.99 -20.92
CA ASP A 84 4.79 -36.49 -22.23
C ASP A 84 3.31 -36.06 -22.13
N VAL A 85 3.08 -34.95 -21.42
CA VAL A 85 1.72 -34.44 -21.16
C VAL A 85 1.28 -33.60 -22.35
N ASN A 86 0.20 -34.00 -23.02
CA ASN A 86 -0.43 -33.20 -24.06
C ASN A 86 -1.03 -31.91 -23.44
N PRO A 87 -0.55 -30.71 -23.79
CA PRO A 87 -1.01 -29.47 -23.19
C PRO A 87 -2.45 -29.08 -23.61
N PHE A 88 -3.09 -29.83 -24.51
CA PHE A 88 -4.43 -29.55 -25.03
C PHE A 88 -5.51 -30.56 -24.59
N SER A 89 -5.23 -31.51 -23.69
CA SER A 89 -6.18 -32.56 -23.32
C SER A 89 -7.22 -32.19 -22.25
N GLY A 90 -7.37 -30.91 -21.91
CA GLY A 90 -8.37 -30.43 -20.94
C GLY A 90 -9.34 -29.45 -21.56
N GLY A 91 -10.52 -29.92 -21.95
CA GLY A 91 -11.62 -29.06 -22.42
C GLY A 91 -12.90 -29.85 -22.59
N THR A 92 -13.80 -29.79 -21.61
CA THR A 92 -15.17 -30.27 -21.78
C THR A 92 -15.95 -29.27 -22.64
N SER A 93 -16.61 -29.79 -23.69
CA SER A 93 -17.50 -29.02 -24.58
C SER A 93 -18.62 -28.37 -23.78
N LEU A 94 -18.84 -27.05 -23.97
CA LEU A 94 -20.06 -26.38 -23.54
C LEU A 94 -21.19 -26.78 -24.51
N ASP A 95 -22.04 -27.70 -24.10
CA ASP A 95 -23.32 -27.89 -24.78
C ASP A 95 -24.22 -26.65 -24.57
N PRO A 96 -24.85 -26.12 -25.62
CA PRO A 96 -25.64 -24.91 -25.54
C PRO A 96 -26.96 -25.15 -24.80
N ALA A 97 -27.24 -24.30 -23.81
CA ALA A 97 -28.54 -24.26 -23.14
C ALA A 97 -29.68 -23.93 -24.13
N PRO A 98 -30.88 -24.51 -23.96
CA PRO A 98 -31.96 -24.42 -24.93
C PRO A 98 -32.59 -23.02 -24.97
N ALA A 99 -32.87 -22.57 -26.20
CA ALA A 99 -33.49 -21.28 -26.50
C ALA A 99 -34.88 -21.12 -25.86
N MET A 100 -35.05 -20.10 -25.02
CA MET A 100 -36.37 -19.57 -24.67
C MET A 100 -36.86 -18.63 -25.79
N ARG A 101 -38.01 -18.96 -26.37
CA ARG A 101 -38.74 -18.07 -27.29
C ARG A 101 -39.41 -16.91 -26.52
N PRO A 102 -39.46 -15.70 -27.10
CA PRO A 102 -40.15 -14.57 -26.50
C PRO A 102 -41.67 -14.65 -26.74
N GLN A 103 -42.45 -14.21 -25.75
CA GLN A 103 -43.85 -13.81 -25.93
C GLN A 103 -44.03 -12.32 -25.65
N PRO A 104 -45.06 -11.67 -26.24
CA PRO A 104 -45.02 -10.26 -26.59
C PRO A 104 -45.52 -9.32 -25.50
N SER A 105 -44.96 -8.11 -25.53
CA SER A 105 -45.35 -6.93 -24.78
C SER A 105 -46.77 -6.45 -25.10
N SER A 106 -47.51 -6.04 -24.07
CA SER A 106 -48.63 -5.10 -24.19
C SER A 106 -48.36 -3.83 -23.39
N ALA A 107 -48.94 -2.73 -23.88
CA ALA A 107 -48.48 -1.36 -23.73
C ALA A 107 -49.05 -0.59 -22.52
N ALA A 108 -48.24 0.38 -22.08
CA ALA A 108 -48.54 1.75 -21.63
C ALA A 108 -49.71 2.06 -20.68
N SER A 109 -49.40 2.80 -19.60
CA SER A 109 -50.11 4.04 -19.30
C SER A 109 -49.26 5.01 -18.46
N ASN A 110 -49.43 6.30 -18.77
CA ASN A 110 -48.78 7.45 -18.15
C ASN A 110 -49.29 7.70 -16.72
N ALA A 111 -48.40 8.08 -15.80
CA ALA A 111 -48.75 8.94 -14.68
C ALA A 111 -47.53 9.76 -14.23
N VAL A 112 -47.68 11.08 -14.29
CA VAL A 112 -46.78 12.08 -13.73
C VAL A 112 -47.00 12.13 -12.21
N SER A 113 -45.98 11.88 -11.40
CA SER A 113 -45.92 12.32 -10.00
C SER A 113 -44.48 12.42 -9.47
N SER A 114 -44.26 13.53 -8.76
CA SER A 114 -43.27 13.98 -7.75
C SER A 114 -42.09 13.06 -7.32
N PRO A 115 -40.94 13.64 -6.90
CA PRO A 115 -39.70 12.89 -6.68
C PRO A 115 -39.82 11.90 -5.51
N THR A 116 -39.80 10.61 -5.84
CA THR A 116 -39.78 9.50 -4.89
C THR A 116 -38.39 9.35 -4.28
N LYS A 117 -38.34 9.27 -2.94
CA LYS A 117 -37.15 8.86 -2.18
C LYS A 117 -36.61 7.53 -2.72
N SER A 118 -35.29 7.50 -2.92
CA SER A 118 -34.50 6.40 -3.47
C SER A 118 -34.60 5.10 -2.66
N GLY A 119 -35.49 4.19 -3.05
CA GLY A 119 -35.55 2.82 -2.51
C GLY A 119 -35.00 1.79 -3.49
N GLY A 120 -33.69 1.82 -3.77
CA GLY A 120 -32.98 0.86 -4.63
C GLY A 120 -31.86 0.14 -3.87
N LEU A 121 -30.77 -0.24 -4.54
CA LEU A 121 -29.57 -0.84 -3.89
C LEU A 121 -28.98 0.02 -2.76
N LEU A 122 -29.30 1.32 -2.74
CA LEU A 122 -28.88 2.28 -1.69
C LEU A 122 -29.79 2.26 -0.45
N ALA A 123 -30.92 1.56 -0.48
CA ALA A 123 -31.84 1.50 0.66
C ALA A 123 -31.19 0.78 1.84
N LYS A 124 -31.47 1.23 3.06
CA LYS A 124 -30.99 0.56 4.26
C LYS A 124 -31.54 -0.87 4.32
N GLY A 125 -30.66 -1.85 4.49
CA GLY A 125 -31.03 -3.27 4.49
C GLY A 125 -31.46 -3.83 3.13
N ALA A 126 -31.10 -3.18 2.02
CA ALA A 126 -31.30 -3.79 0.70
C ALA A 126 -30.55 -5.13 0.62
N ALA A 127 -31.17 -6.10 -0.05
CA ALA A 127 -30.59 -7.43 -0.20
C ALA A 127 -29.22 -7.36 -0.89
N ALA A 128 -28.25 -8.09 -0.35
CA ALA A 128 -26.93 -8.26 -0.91
C ALA A 128 -26.47 -9.70 -0.68
N THR A 129 -25.43 -10.10 -1.40
CA THR A 129 -24.74 -11.37 -1.18
C THR A 129 -23.31 -11.08 -0.76
N GLU A 130 -22.72 -12.00 0.00
CA GLU A 130 -21.33 -11.89 0.43
C GLU A 130 -20.37 -12.10 -0.76
N LEU A 131 -19.36 -11.24 -0.86
CA LEU A 131 -18.32 -11.40 -1.87
C LEU A 131 -17.52 -12.67 -1.59
N PRO A 132 -17.26 -13.48 -2.63
CA PRO A 132 -16.53 -14.71 -2.46
C PRO A 132 -15.05 -14.45 -2.16
N VAL A 133 -14.42 -15.40 -1.48
CA VAL A 133 -13.02 -15.35 -1.01
C VAL A 133 -12.12 -16.38 -1.70
N ASP A 134 -12.65 -17.09 -2.68
CA ASP A 134 -12.04 -18.22 -3.41
C ASP A 134 -11.18 -17.79 -4.62
N GLY A 135 -10.59 -16.59 -4.54
CA GLY A 135 -9.69 -16.09 -5.57
C GLY A 135 -8.36 -16.86 -5.59
N VAL A 136 -7.58 -16.71 -6.66
CA VAL A 136 -6.25 -17.30 -6.75
C VAL A 136 -5.29 -16.60 -5.77
N ASP A 137 -4.57 -17.39 -4.96
CA ASP A 137 -3.60 -16.87 -3.99
C ASP A 137 -2.43 -16.14 -4.69
N ILE A 138 -2.14 -14.91 -4.26
CA ILE A 138 -0.95 -14.15 -4.63
C ILE A 138 0.18 -14.52 -3.66
N PHE A 139 1.26 -15.10 -4.19
CA PHE A 139 2.42 -15.51 -3.39
C PHE A 139 3.55 -14.47 -3.42
N ILE A 140 3.76 -13.77 -2.31
CA ILE A 140 4.80 -12.72 -2.20
C ILE A 140 6.03 -13.11 -1.37
N ASN A 141 6.05 -14.30 -0.77
CA ASN A 141 7.10 -14.76 0.16
C ASN A 141 8.37 -15.31 -0.55
N ILE A 142 8.59 -14.89 -1.79
CA ILE A 142 9.79 -15.22 -2.55
C ILE A 142 10.74 -14.04 -2.43
N ASP A 143 11.99 -14.32 -2.10
CA ASP A 143 13.04 -13.32 -2.02
C ASP A 143 13.79 -13.26 -3.35
N GLN A 144 13.27 -12.44 -4.25
CA GLN A 144 13.87 -12.15 -5.55
C GLN A 144 13.94 -10.63 -5.74
N GLY A 145 15.01 -10.14 -6.38
CA GLY A 145 15.12 -8.74 -6.77
C GLY A 145 14.07 -8.38 -7.81
N LEU A 146 13.68 -7.11 -7.86
CA LEU A 146 12.83 -6.60 -8.92
C LEU A 146 13.68 -6.27 -10.15
N ASP A 147 13.52 -7.06 -11.21
CA ASP A 147 14.08 -6.76 -12.52
C ASP A 147 13.38 -5.53 -13.15
N LYS A 148 13.91 -5.06 -14.29
CA LYS A 148 13.26 -3.98 -15.03
C LYS A 148 11.84 -4.37 -15.46
N ILE A 149 10.89 -3.48 -15.24
CA ILE A 149 9.50 -3.59 -15.67
C ILE A 149 9.09 -2.35 -16.45
N ALA A 150 7.97 -2.43 -17.17
CA ALA A 150 7.46 -1.29 -17.92
C ALA A 150 6.97 -0.19 -16.97
N ALA A 151 7.01 1.06 -17.44
CA ALA A 151 6.38 2.16 -16.70
C ALA A 151 4.85 2.03 -16.74
N ASP A 152 4.19 2.38 -15.64
CA ASP A 152 2.71 2.44 -15.56
C ASP A 152 2.21 3.83 -15.12
N PRO A 153 2.09 4.78 -16.06
CA PRO A 153 1.75 6.16 -15.75
C PRO A 153 0.28 6.33 -15.36
N VAL A 154 -0.01 7.41 -14.62
CA VAL A 154 -1.38 7.87 -14.37
C VAL A 154 -2.00 8.26 -15.73
N PRO A 155 -3.11 7.62 -16.16
CA PRO A 155 -3.66 7.83 -17.51
C PRO A 155 -4.05 9.28 -17.81
N ALA A 156 -4.57 9.99 -16.81
CA ALA A 156 -5.02 11.37 -16.93
C ALA A 156 -4.63 12.17 -15.68
N PRO A 157 -3.39 12.69 -15.59
CA PRO A 157 -2.96 13.46 -14.43
C PRO A 157 -3.74 14.78 -14.33
N VAL A 158 -4.16 15.13 -13.12
CA VAL A 158 -4.81 16.42 -12.86
C VAL A 158 -3.80 17.54 -13.10
N LYS A 159 -4.09 18.46 -14.01
CA LYS A 159 -3.32 19.70 -14.12
C LYS A 159 -3.65 20.59 -12.94
N PHE A 160 -2.65 20.97 -12.16
CA PHE A 160 -2.85 21.80 -10.98
C PHE A 160 -3.61 23.10 -11.32
N ARG A 161 -4.65 23.35 -10.52
CA ARG A 161 -5.39 24.62 -10.45
C ARG A 161 -5.66 24.91 -9.00
N GLN A 162 -5.41 26.14 -8.56
CA GLN A 162 -5.73 26.57 -7.20
C GLN A 162 -7.25 26.69 -7.02
N MET A 163 -7.75 26.09 -5.94
CA MET A 163 -9.16 25.98 -5.59
C MET A 163 -9.33 26.16 -4.09
N VAL A 164 -10.42 26.84 -3.71
CA VAL A 164 -10.89 26.93 -2.32
C VAL A 164 -12.41 26.75 -2.38
N VAL A 165 -12.89 25.58 -1.96
CA VAL A 165 -14.31 25.21 -2.04
C VAL A 165 -14.78 24.78 -0.66
N PRO A 166 -15.49 25.65 0.08
CA PRO A 166 -16.11 25.28 1.35
C PRO A 166 -17.18 24.23 1.12
N LEU A 167 -17.13 23.14 1.88
CA LEU A 167 -18.18 22.13 1.94
C LEU A 167 -19.22 22.55 2.98
N GLU A 168 -19.65 21.62 3.83
CA GLU A 168 -20.52 21.91 4.95
C GLU A 168 -19.74 22.11 6.26
N LYS A 169 -20.44 22.65 7.26
CA LYS A 169 -19.93 22.64 8.63
C LYS A 169 -20.23 21.28 9.25
N LEU A 170 -19.16 20.60 9.67
CA LEU A 170 -19.23 19.30 10.31
C LEU A 170 -18.99 19.42 11.82
N ASP A 171 -19.68 18.59 12.61
CA ASP A 171 -19.37 18.43 14.02
C ASP A 171 -18.10 17.58 14.22
N ALA A 172 -17.57 17.54 15.44
CA ALA A 172 -16.34 16.81 15.76
C ALA A 172 -16.45 15.28 15.63
N TYR A 173 -17.66 14.74 15.45
CA TYR A 173 -17.93 13.31 15.36
C TYR A 173 -18.22 12.85 13.92
N ALA A 174 -18.35 13.77 12.97
CA ALA A 174 -18.44 13.45 11.56
C ALA A 174 -17.07 13.02 11.02
N LYS A 175 -17.09 12.07 10.09
CA LYS A 175 -15.93 11.58 9.36
C LYS A 175 -15.92 12.18 7.96
N VAL A 176 -14.72 12.37 7.43
CA VAL A 176 -14.49 12.90 6.08
C VAL A 176 -13.46 12.04 5.37
N SER A 177 -13.73 11.65 4.13
CA SER A 177 -12.75 10.95 3.30
C SER A 177 -11.67 11.90 2.80
N GLN A 178 -10.56 11.34 2.33
CA GLN A 178 -9.65 12.10 1.47
C GLN A 178 -10.38 12.61 0.21
N PRO A 179 -9.88 13.69 -0.43
CA PRO A 179 -10.32 14.08 -1.76
C PRO A 179 -10.07 12.96 -2.77
N ILE A 180 -11.02 12.68 -3.66
CA ILE A 180 -10.87 11.69 -4.73
C ILE A 180 -11.06 12.40 -6.07
N VAL A 181 -10.12 12.25 -7.01
CA VAL A 181 -10.22 12.85 -8.33
C VAL A 181 -11.38 12.22 -9.11
N ILE A 182 -12.29 13.06 -9.62
CA ILE A 182 -13.44 12.65 -10.42
C ILE A 182 -13.27 13.07 -11.88
N ASP A 183 -12.85 14.30 -12.12
CA ASP A 183 -12.59 14.83 -13.46
C ASP A 183 -11.25 15.59 -13.43
N PRO A 184 -10.19 15.07 -14.08
CA PRO A 184 -8.89 15.72 -14.12
C PRO A 184 -8.81 16.86 -15.16
N GLU A 185 -9.65 16.86 -16.20
CA GLU A 185 -9.68 17.91 -17.23
C GLU A 185 -10.35 19.19 -16.72
N LYS A 186 -11.44 19.01 -15.98
CA LYS A 186 -12.10 20.06 -15.19
C LYS A 186 -11.93 19.70 -13.71
N PRO A 187 -10.78 20.03 -13.09
CA PRO A 187 -10.40 19.54 -11.76
C PRO A 187 -11.58 19.51 -10.79
N THR A 188 -12.10 18.30 -10.57
CA THR A 188 -13.25 18.03 -9.72
C THR A 188 -12.88 16.92 -8.77
N PHE A 189 -13.12 17.16 -7.48
CA PHE A 189 -12.83 16.23 -6.42
C PHE A 189 -14.12 15.83 -5.71
N ALA A 190 -14.29 14.54 -5.46
CA ALA A 190 -15.30 14.04 -4.55
C ALA A 190 -14.75 14.01 -3.13
N VAL A 191 -15.58 14.38 -2.17
CA VAL A 191 -15.33 14.23 -0.74
C VAL A 191 -16.59 13.63 -0.12
N SER A 192 -16.45 12.52 0.57
CA SER A 192 -17.57 11.92 1.32
C SER A 192 -17.52 12.31 2.79
N THR A 193 -18.70 12.53 3.37
CA THR A 193 -18.86 12.79 4.81
C THR A 193 -19.86 11.80 5.38
N ASN A 194 -19.66 11.35 6.61
CA ASN A 194 -20.65 10.53 7.29
C ASN A 194 -20.64 10.73 8.81
N ARG A 195 -21.78 10.41 9.42
CA ARG A 195 -22.02 10.58 10.84
C ARG A 195 -23.05 9.57 11.33
N VAL A 196 -22.78 8.93 12.46
CA VAL A 196 -23.77 8.11 13.19
C VAL A 196 -24.41 8.93 14.31
N GLY A 197 -25.73 9.05 14.34
CA GLY A 197 -26.47 9.79 15.35
C GLY A 197 -26.03 9.49 16.78
N ASN A 198 -25.96 10.53 17.61
CA ASN A 198 -25.70 10.45 19.05
C ASN A 198 -26.71 11.31 19.83
N ALA A 199 -26.56 11.40 21.15
CA ALA A 199 -27.46 12.16 22.01
C ALA A 199 -27.49 13.68 21.70
N VAL A 200 -26.48 14.21 21.02
CA VAL A 200 -26.34 15.65 20.70
C VAL A 200 -26.86 15.97 19.29
N SER A 201 -26.62 15.08 18.33
CA SER A 201 -27.12 15.15 16.96
C SER A 201 -27.61 13.76 16.57
N PRO A 202 -28.93 13.51 16.56
CA PRO A 202 -29.49 12.18 16.37
C PRO A 202 -29.44 11.71 14.91
N ASP A 203 -29.11 12.60 13.99
CA ASP A 203 -29.17 12.32 12.55
C ASP A 203 -28.03 11.40 12.12
N ASN A 204 -28.39 10.31 11.44
CA ASN A 204 -27.45 9.51 10.67
C ASN A 204 -27.41 10.08 9.25
N PHE A 205 -26.22 10.26 8.70
CA PHE A 205 -26.12 10.62 7.29
C PHE A 205 -24.84 10.13 6.63
N GLY A 206 -24.91 10.05 5.31
CA GLY A 206 -23.81 9.80 4.40
C GLY A 206 -23.96 10.65 3.15
N ARG A 207 -22.98 11.49 2.86
CA ARG A 207 -23.01 12.44 1.75
C ARG A 207 -21.79 12.31 0.85
N ILE A 208 -21.96 12.65 -0.41
CA ILE A 208 -20.85 12.86 -1.35
C ILE A 208 -20.98 14.26 -1.95
N TYR A 209 -19.93 15.06 -1.79
CA TYR A 209 -19.79 16.38 -2.38
C TYR A 209 -18.85 16.35 -3.58
N LEU A 210 -19.19 17.06 -4.64
CA LEU A 210 -18.31 17.32 -5.77
C LEU A 210 -17.87 18.79 -5.72
N ALA A 211 -16.58 19.01 -5.52
CA ALA A 211 -15.96 20.32 -5.53
C ALA A 211 -15.17 20.51 -6.83
N SER A 212 -15.66 21.39 -7.71
CA SER A 212 -15.10 21.63 -9.05
C SER A 212 -14.41 22.98 -9.17
N PHE A 213 -13.37 23.04 -10.01
CA PHE A 213 -12.67 24.27 -10.35
C PHE A 213 -13.64 25.33 -10.89
N GLY A 214 -13.49 26.58 -10.43
CA GLY A 214 -14.34 27.70 -10.82
C GLY A 214 -15.71 27.74 -10.15
N LYS A 215 -16.02 26.82 -9.23
CA LYS A 215 -17.24 26.85 -8.40
C LYS A 215 -16.91 27.27 -6.98
N SER A 216 -17.76 28.12 -6.39
CA SER A 216 -17.63 28.57 -5.00
C SER A 216 -18.37 27.70 -3.99
N ARG A 217 -19.16 26.72 -4.48
CA ARG A 217 -19.93 25.77 -3.68
C ARG A 217 -19.86 24.38 -4.34
N PRO A 218 -19.87 23.31 -3.55
CA PRO A 218 -19.93 21.95 -4.08
C PRO A 218 -21.33 21.61 -4.59
N VAL A 219 -21.40 20.57 -5.42
CA VAL A 219 -22.64 19.85 -5.72
C VAL A 219 -22.78 18.69 -4.75
N THR A 220 -23.91 18.58 -4.05
CA THR A 220 -24.23 17.38 -3.27
C THR A 220 -24.70 16.29 -4.23
N ALA A 221 -23.81 15.35 -4.55
CA ALA A 221 -24.11 14.25 -5.47
C ALA A 221 -24.94 13.14 -4.82
N MET A 222 -24.76 12.95 -3.51
CA MET A 222 -25.55 11.99 -2.72
C MET A 222 -25.83 12.57 -1.33
N ASP A 223 -27.01 12.30 -0.81
CA ASP A 223 -27.45 12.59 0.56
C ASP A 223 -28.34 11.44 1.03
N LEU A 224 -27.82 10.62 1.95
CA LEU A 224 -28.44 9.39 2.41
C LEU A 224 -28.71 9.46 3.92
N ASP A 225 -29.80 8.82 4.36
CA ASP A 225 -30.13 8.62 5.78
C ASP A 225 -29.28 7.50 6.45
N ASP A 226 -28.31 6.93 5.71
CA ASP A 226 -27.37 5.91 6.17
C ASP A 226 -25.93 6.40 5.95
N THR A 227 -24.98 5.88 6.71
CA THR A 227 -23.57 6.31 6.59
C THR A 227 -22.95 5.86 5.28
N LEU A 228 -22.01 6.65 4.75
CA LEU A 228 -21.31 6.33 3.51
C LEU A 228 -19.86 6.79 3.55
N LYS A 229 -18.95 5.94 3.06
CA LYS A 229 -17.54 6.26 2.84
C LYS A 229 -17.18 5.98 1.39
N LEU A 230 -16.85 7.01 0.63
CA LEU A 230 -16.29 6.85 -0.71
C LEU A 230 -14.85 6.35 -0.59
N ILE A 231 -14.52 5.31 -1.37
CA ILE A 231 -13.22 4.64 -1.30
C ILE A 231 -12.33 5.06 -2.47
N ASP A 232 -12.82 4.92 -3.71
CA ASP A 232 -12.05 5.29 -4.91
C ASP A 232 -12.96 5.54 -6.12
N HIS A 233 -12.37 6.12 -7.17
CA HIS A 233 -13.04 6.43 -8.42
C HIS A 233 -12.13 6.14 -9.62
N HIS A 234 -12.63 5.35 -10.58
CA HIS A 234 -12.01 5.16 -11.87
C HIS A 234 -12.55 6.18 -12.88
N VAL A 235 -11.71 7.19 -13.18
CA VAL A 235 -12.04 8.31 -14.08
C VAL A 235 -12.47 7.83 -15.47
N GLY A 236 -11.74 6.86 -16.05
CA GLY A 236 -11.95 6.43 -17.44
C GLY A 236 -13.32 5.80 -17.71
N THR A 237 -13.97 5.25 -16.68
CA THR A 237 -15.28 4.59 -16.81
C THR A 237 -16.37 5.25 -15.97
N ASP A 238 -16.04 6.34 -15.26
CA ASP A 238 -16.90 7.01 -14.28
C ASP A 238 -17.56 6.01 -13.32
N ARG A 239 -16.71 5.16 -12.72
CA ARG A 239 -17.11 4.13 -11.74
C ARG A 239 -16.50 4.45 -10.40
N SER A 240 -17.28 4.29 -9.34
CA SER A 240 -16.79 4.52 -7.98
C SER A 240 -17.11 3.34 -7.10
N VAL A 241 -16.23 3.07 -6.15
CA VAL A 241 -16.50 2.12 -5.07
C VAL A 241 -16.64 2.88 -3.76
N ALA A 242 -17.66 2.53 -2.98
CA ALA A 242 -17.93 3.11 -1.68
C ALA A 242 -18.42 2.02 -0.71
N VAL A 243 -18.45 2.32 0.57
CA VAL A 243 -19.06 1.47 1.60
C VAL A 243 -20.25 2.21 2.22
N ILE A 244 -21.41 1.57 2.26
CA ILE A 244 -22.64 2.11 2.85
C ILE A 244 -22.98 1.36 4.15
N GLY A 245 -23.42 2.07 5.19
CA GLY A 245 -23.75 1.49 6.49
C GLY A 245 -22.54 1.22 7.39
N VAL A 246 -21.44 1.96 7.21
CA VAL A 246 -20.26 1.90 8.08
C VAL A 246 -20.54 2.46 9.47
N ASP A 247 -19.96 1.87 10.50
CA ASP A 247 -19.97 2.47 11.83
C ASP A 247 -19.17 3.79 11.84
N GLY A 248 -19.75 4.89 12.30
CA GLY A 248 -19.10 6.21 12.23
C GLY A 248 -17.87 6.37 13.15
N SER A 249 -17.73 5.54 14.18
CA SER A 249 -16.62 5.64 15.14
C SER A 249 -15.41 4.80 14.73
N THR A 250 -15.66 3.59 14.22
CA THR A 250 -14.65 2.59 13.87
C THR A 250 -14.49 2.38 12.37
N GLU A 251 -15.41 2.92 11.56
CA GLU A 251 -15.53 2.69 10.12
C GLU A 251 -15.62 1.20 9.74
N ARG A 252 -16.14 0.37 10.65
CA ARG A 252 -16.35 -1.07 10.45
C ARG A 252 -17.77 -1.39 9.98
N GLY A 253 -17.90 -2.50 9.26
CA GLY A 253 -19.15 -3.01 8.69
C GLY A 253 -19.52 -2.30 7.39
N GLY A 254 -20.81 -2.38 7.08
CA GLY A 254 -21.36 -1.85 5.85
C GLY A 254 -21.17 -2.78 4.66
N ASP A 255 -21.82 -2.41 3.56
CA ASP A 255 -21.81 -3.13 2.30
C ASP A 255 -21.00 -2.35 1.27
N LEU A 256 -20.23 -3.08 0.46
CA LEU A 256 -19.50 -2.51 -0.67
C LEU A 256 -20.50 -2.20 -1.79
N ILE A 257 -20.46 -0.98 -2.33
CA ILE A 257 -21.32 -0.57 -3.44
C ILE A 257 -20.49 -0.11 -4.64
N LEU A 258 -20.92 -0.53 -5.82
CA LEU A 258 -20.42 -0.03 -7.10
C LEU A 258 -21.37 1.04 -7.62
N LEU A 259 -20.85 2.23 -7.85
CA LEU A 259 -21.57 3.38 -8.39
C LEU A 259 -21.12 3.67 -9.82
N SER A 260 -22.02 4.27 -10.60
CA SER A 260 -21.73 4.82 -11.91
C SER A 260 -22.21 6.25 -12.02
N GLY A 261 -21.55 7.05 -12.87
CA GLY A 261 -22.03 8.39 -13.17
C GLY A 261 -21.78 9.39 -12.06
N LEU A 262 -20.76 9.20 -11.20
CA LEU A 262 -20.51 10.11 -10.08
C LEU A 262 -20.14 11.51 -10.59
N SER A 263 -19.39 11.59 -11.70
CA SER A 263 -19.05 12.87 -12.34
C SER A 263 -20.25 13.73 -12.73
N THR A 264 -21.41 13.11 -12.94
CA THR A 264 -22.66 13.80 -13.33
C THR A 264 -23.33 14.54 -12.18
N GLY A 265 -22.92 14.27 -10.93
CA GLY A 265 -23.59 14.79 -9.74
C GLY A 265 -24.88 14.05 -9.36
N SER A 266 -25.19 12.93 -10.03
CA SER A 266 -26.35 12.08 -9.70
C SER A 266 -26.02 10.60 -9.96
N PRO A 267 -25.13 10.00 -9.16
CA PRO A 267 -24.67 8.63 -9.36
C PRO A 267 -25.80 7.60 -9.22
N LYS A 268 -25.65 6.48 -9.90
CA LYS A 268 -26.52 5.31 -9.79
C LYS A 268 -25.76 4.12 -9.23
N ALA A 269 -26.36 3.45 -8.25
CA ALA A 269 -25.84 2.17 -7.75
C ALA A 269 -26.08 1.06 -8.78
N LEU A 270 -25.02 0.30 -9.06
CA LEU A 270 -25.02 -0.82 -9.99
C LEU A 270 -25.00 -2.17 -9.27
N ALA A 271 -24.27 -2.26 -8.16
CA ALA A 271 -24.15 -3.47 -7.36
C ALA A 271 -23.97 -3.14 -5.88
N ARG A 272 -24.35 -4.09 -5.02
CA ARG A 272 -24.19 -4.04 -3.57
C ARG A 272 -23.78 -5.42 -3.08
N TRP A 273 -22.79 -5.47 -2.21
CA TRP A 273 -22.25 -6.71 -1.69
C TRP A 273 -21.96 -6.64 -0.19
N HIS A 274 -22.25 -7.71 0.54
CA HIS A 274 -21.70 -7.88 1.87
C HIS A 274 -20.19 -8.14 1.78
N LEU A 275 -19.44 -7.57 2.70
CA LEU A 275 -18.01 -7.86 2.84
C LEU A 275 -17.80 -9.27 3.42
N PRO A 276 -16.65 -9.92 3.17
CA PRO A 276 -16.31 -11.17 3.84
C PRO A 276 -16.41 -11.05 5.37
N GLU A 277 -16.92 -12.08 6.02
CA GLU A 277 -17.17 -12.16 7.46
C GLU A 277 -18.16 -11.09 7.99
N TRP A 278 -19.09 -10.57 7.18
CA TRP A 278 -19.98 -9.49 7.60
C TRP A 278 -20.87 -9.81 8.82
N GLU A 279 -21.24 -11.08 9.03
CA GLU A 279 -22.03 -11.53 10.18
C GLU A 279 -21.19 -11.80 11.43
N LYS A 280 -19.85 -11.71 11.36
CA LYS A 280 -18.95 -12.08 12.46
C LYS A 280 -19.25 -11.25 13.72
N PRO A 281 -19.66 -11.89 14.83
CA PRO A 281 -20.01 -11.17 16.05
C PRO A 281 -18.80 -10.41 16.62
N GLY A 282 -19.02 -9.18 17.06
CA GLY A 282 -18.03 -8.37 17.79
C GLY A 282 -16.89 -7.78 16.96
N PHE A 283 -16.66 -8.23 15.73
CA PHE A 283 -15.58 -7.72 14.87
C PHE A 283 -16.01 -7.64 13.40
N LYS A 284 -16.84 -6.65 13.09
CA LYS A 284 -17.27 -6.38 11.71
C LYS A 284 -16.06 -6.09 10.78
N PRO A 285 -16.11 -6.49 9.51
CA PRO A 285 -15.04 -6.25 8.55
C PRO A 285 -14.77 -4.77 8.36
N LYS A 286 -13.55 -4.39 8.01
CA LYS A 286 -13.17 -3.00 7.73
C LYS A 286 -12.48 -2.90 6.39
N VAL A 287 -12.93 -1.99 5.54
CA VAL A 287 -12.18 -1.62 4.34
C VAL A 287 -11.04 -0.69 4.74
N GLU A 288 -9.81 -1.20 4.65
CA GLU A 288 -8.58 -0.47 4.99
C GLU A 288 -7.99 0.27 3.78
N PHE A 289 -8.17 -0.29 2.58
CA PHE A 289 -7.70 0.25 1.32
C PHE A 289 -8.65 -0.19 0.20
N GLY A 290 -8.79 0.63 -0.85
CA GLY A 290 -9.46 0.20 -2.06
C GLY A 290 -9.04 1.04 -3.25
N LYS A 291 -8.92 0.38 -4.41
CA LYS A 291 -8.63 0.99 -5.70
C LYS A 291 -9.42 0.30 -6.80
N MET A 292 -10.07 1.08 -7.65
CA MET A 292 -10.63 0.57 -8.89
C MET A 292 -9.48 0.33 -9.88
N LEU A 293 -9.44 -0.85 -10.48
CA LEU A 293 -8.47 -1.19 -11.53
C LEU A 293 -9.02 -0.85 -12.92
N ASP A 294 -10.34 -0.92 -13.07
CA ASP A 294 -11.07 -0.51 -14.26
C ASP A 294 -12.56 -0.28 -13.91
N GLY A 295 -13.47 -0.41 -14.87
CA GLY A 295 -14.91 -0.22 -14.65
C GLY A 295 -15.62 -1.35 -13.90
N GLU A 296 -14.97 -2.50 -13.74
CA GLU A 296 -15.56 -3.70 -13.14
C GLU A 296 -14.71 -4.27 -12.00
N ARG A 297 -13.39 -4.16 -12.10
CA ARG A 297 -12.44 -4.74 -11.15
C ARG A 297 -11.99 -3.73 -10.10
N ALA A 298 -11.89 -4.18 -8.86
CA ALA A 298 -11.34 -3.40 -7.76
C ALA A 298 -10.47 -4.27 -6.85
N ALA A 299 -9.33 -3.71 -6.43
CA ALA A 299 -8.51 -4.25 -5.36
C ALA A 299 -8.95 -3.62 -4.03
N VAL A 300 -9.46 -4.42 -3.09
CA VAL A 300 -10.04 -3.95 -1.82
C VAL A 300 -9.45 -4.74 -0.67
N GLN A 301 -8.79 -4.04 0.26
CA GLN A 301 -8.25 -4.63 1.47
C GLN A 301 -9.33 -4.63 2.55
N VAL A 302 -9.73 -5.82 2.99
CA VAL A 302 -10.66 -6.03 4.10
C VAL A 302 -9.87 -6.62 5.27
N ASN A 303 -9.76 -5.86 6.37
CA ASN A 303 -8.86 -6.16 7.48
C ASN A 303 -7.40 -6.37 6.99
N ASP A 304 -6.86 -7.58 7.10
CA ASP A 304 -5.50 -7.98 6.71
C ASP A 304 -5.43 -8.78 5.40
N THR A 305 -6.55 -8.91 4.67
CA THR A 305 -6.59 -9.61 3.37
C THR A 305 -6.96 -8.63 2.26
N LEU A 306 -6.20 -8.65 1.17
CA LEU A 306 -6.54 -7.94 -0.06
C LEU A 306 -7.25 -8.89 -1.02
N TYR A 307 -8.38 -8.45 -1.54
CA TYR A 307 -9.11 -9.14 -2.59
C TYR A 307 -9.09 -8.32 -3.87
N ILE A 308 -8.92 -8.98 -5.01
CA ILE A 308 -9.20 -8.39 -6.32
C ILE A 308 -10.48 -9.01 -6.83
N TRP A 309 -11.57 -8.24 -6.83
CA TRP A 309 -12.89 -8.69 -7.26
C TRP A 309 -13.27 -8.09 -8.61
N ASN A 310 -14.04 -8.82 -9.41
CA ASN A 310 -14.95 -8.21 -10.37
C ASN A 310 -16.28 -7.91 -9.64
N LEU A 311 -16.55 -6.63 -9.39
CA LEU A 311 -17.70 -6.14 -8.63
C LEU A 311 -19.00 -6.12 -9.43
N GLN A 312 -18.95 -6.30 -10.75
CA GLN A 312 -20.12 -6.43 -11.59
C GLN A 312 -20.65 -7.87 -11.59
N THR A 313 -19.75 -8.85 -11.63
CA THR A 313 -20.11 -10.28 -11.61
C THR A 313 -20.11 -10.90 -10.22
N GLY A 314 -19.51 -10.25 -9.22
CA GLY A 314 -19.35 -10.80 -7.87
C GLY A 314 -18.35 -11.95 -7.81
N LYS A 315 -17.27 -11.89 -8.58
CA LYS A 315 -16.23 -12.96 -8.63
C LYS A 315 -14.95 -12.50 -7.96
N SER A 316 -14.33 -13.39 -7.19
CA SER A 316 -12.97 -13.22 -6.69
C SER A 316 -11.98 -13.68 -7.74
N LEU A 317 -11.04 -12.82 -8.10
CA LEU A 317 -10.00 -13.11 -9.08
C LEU A 317 -8.72 -13.53 -8.36
N PHE A 318 -8.29 -12.70 -7.40
CA PHE A 318 -7.08 -12.93 -6.62
C PHE A 318 -7.27 -12.58 -5.16
N VAL A 319 -6.49 -13.23 -4.31
CA VAL A 319 -6.44 -12.98 -2.87
C VAL A 319 -5.00 -12.90 -2.38
N LEU A 320 -4.70 -11.92 -1.55
CA LEU A 320 -3.43 -11.81 -0.84
C LEU A 320 -3.71 -11.75 0.66
N ASP A 321 -3.43 -12.85 1.33
CA ASP A 321 -3.69 -13.00 2.77
C ASP A 321 -2.50 -12.55 3.63
N LYS A 322 -2.79 -12.20 4.90
CA LYS A 322 -1.81 -11.85 5.95
C LYS A 322 -0.95 -10.64 5.62
N ILE A 323 -1.55 -9.60 5.05
CA ILE A 323 -0.91 -8.30 4.90
C ILE A 323 -0.61 -7.77 6.31
N ARG A 324 0.67 -7.49 6.56
CA ARG A 324 1.14 -7.09 7.88
C ARG A 324 0.44 -5.82 8.36
N ALA A 325 -0.01 -5.83 9.61
CA ALA A 325 -0.62 -4.67 10.25
C ALA A 325 0.26 -3.41 10.11
N GLY A 326 -0.33 -2.34 9.59
CA GLY A 326 0.35 -1.05 9.36
C GLY A 326 1.05 -0.90 8.01
N GLY A 327 1.14 -1.96 7.19
CA GLY A 327 1.61 -1.85 5.80
C GLY A 327 0.55 -1.17 4.92
N LYS A 328 0.89 -0.03 4.33
CA LYS A 328 0.01 0.67 3.37
C LYS A 328 0.30 0.19 1.96
N LEU A 329 -0.66 -0.53 1.37
CA LEU A 329 -0.60 -0.89 -0.04
C LEU A 329 -0.57 0.36 -0.93
N ALA A 330 0.16 0.28 -2.03
CA ALA A 330 0.19 1.33 -3.04
C ALA A 330 0.02 0.75 -4.44
N MET A 331 -0.72 1.47 -5.27
CA MET A 331 -1.01 1.08 -6.65
C MET A 331 -0.30 2.03 -7.61
N SER A 332 0.19 1.52 -8.74
CA SER A 332 0.71 2.34 -9.84
C SER A 332 -0.42 3.07 -10.60
N GLY A 333 -0.06 3.94 -11.54
CA GLY A 333 -0.94 4.96 -12.09
C GLY A 333 -2.22 4.43 -12.75
N SER A 334 -2.13 3.37 -13.56
CA SER A 334 -3.30 2.74 -14.18
C SER A 334 -3.84 1.55 -13.39
N GLY A 335 -3.15 1.17 -12.30
CA GLY A 335 -3.51 0.00 -11.52
C GLY A 335 -2.71 -1.26 -11.87
N LYS A 336 -1.75 -1.19 -12.79
CA LYS A 336 -1.04 -2.39 -13.28
C LYS A 336 -0.18 -3.09 -12.22
N TYR A 337 0.42 -2.33 -11.31
CA TYR A 337 1.34 -2.83 -10.30
C TYR A 337 0.85 -2.48 -8.90
N LEU A 338 0.93 -3.47 -8.02
CA LEU A 338 0.67 -3.36 -6.59
C LEU A 338 2.00 -3.46 -5.83
N ALA A 339 2.31 -2.44 -5.05
CA ALA A 339 3.38 -2.44 -4.06
C ALA A 339 2.83 -2.91 -2.71
N VAL A 340 3.34 -4.04 -2.22
CA VAL A 340 3.03 -4.63 -0.93
C VAL A 340 4.20 -4.44 0.03
N PRO A 341 4.08 -3.58 1.05
CA PRO A 341 5.14 -3.40 2.03
C PRO A 341 5.40 -4.66 2.86
N VAL A 342 6.67 -5.01 2.99
CA VAL A 342 7.17 -6.09 3.84
C VAL A 342 8.28 -5.56 4.75
N SER A 343 8.74 -6.38 5.69
CA SER A 343 9.86 -6.02 6.55
C SER A 343 11.10 -5.70 5.70
N GLY A 344 11.60 -4.47 5.77
CA GLY A 344 12.81 -4.05 5.05
C GLY A 344 12.66 -3.90 3.53
N GLY A 345 11.44 -3.74 3.01
CA GLY A 345 11.26 -3.49 1.59
C GLY A 345 9.82 -3.55 1.12
N VAL A 346 9.66 -3.72 -0.18
CA VAL A 346 8.38 -3.86 -0.87
C VAL A 346 8.45 -5.04 -1.82
N ARG A 347 7.32 -5.73 -1.99
CA ARG A 347 7.09 -6.69 -3.08
C ARG A 347 6.19 -6.04 -4.13
N VAL A 348 6.51 -6.23 -5.40
CA VAL A 348 5.75 -5.68 -6.53
C VAL A 348 5.06 -6.83 -7.24
N VAL A 349 3.74 -6.73 -7.37
CA VAL A 349 2.86 -7.73 -7.98
C VAL A 349 2.16 -7.10 -9.18
N GLU A 350 2.04 -7.84 -10.28
CA GLU A 350 1.18 -7.45 -11.41
C GLU A 350 -0.28 -7.79 -11.10
N THR A 351 -1.16 -6.79 -11.15
CA THR A 351 -2.55 -6.94 -10.70
C THR A 351 -3.44 -7.73 -11.66
N GLU A 352 -3.07 -7.77 -12.93
CA GLU A 352 -3.81 -8.52 -13.95
C GLU A 352 -3.63 -10.03 -13.81
N THR A 353 -2.42 -10.46 -13.46
CA THR A 353 -2.02 -11.88 -13.41
C THR A 353 -1.87 -12.41 -11.98
N GLY A 354 -1.78 -11.52 -10.99
CA GLY A 354 -1.44 -11.87 -9.61
C GLY A 354 0.03 -12.30 -9.43
N GLU A 355 0.87 -12.10 -10.44
CA GLU A 355 2.26 -12.57 -10.43
C GLU A 355 3.17 -11.63 -9.62
N LEU A 356 4.00 -12.21 -8.75
CA LEU A 356 5.09 -11.50 -8.10
C LEU A 356 6.21 -11.20 -9.11
N LEU A 357 6.44 -9.93 -9.38
CA LEU A 357 7.52 -9.47 -10.27
C LEU A 357 8.86 -9.41 -9.53
N GLY A 358 8.85 -9.10 -8.23
CA GLY A 358 10.05 -9.12 -7.38
C GLY A 358 9.96 -8.13 -6.24
N GLY A 359 11.11 -7.79 -5.64
CA GLY A 359 11.18 -6.91 -4.48
C GLY A 359 12.25 -5.82 -4.57
N VAL A 360 11.95 -4.70 -3.90
CA VAL A 360 12.90 -3.61 -3.66
C VAL A 360 13.19 -3.56 -2.17
N SER A 361 14.46 -3.60 -1.81
CA SER A 361 14.93 -3.58 -0.42
C SER A 361 15.30 -2.17 0.02
N ILE A 362 15.14 -1.90 1.32
CA ILE A 362 15.66 -0.70 1.99
C ILE A 362 16.52 -1.15 3.17
N ALA A 363 17.61 -0.42 3.47
CA ALA A 363 18.60 -0.80 4.48
C ALA A 363 18.12 -0.60 5.94
N THR A 364 16.95 -1.14 6.27
CA THR A 364 16.31 -1.14 7.59
C THR A 364 15.37 -2.35 7.70
N THR A 365 14.96 -2.70 8.92
CA THR A 365 13.95 -3.74 9.15
C THR A 365 12.54 -3.18 9.26
N LEU A 366 12.39 -1.85 9.25
CA LEU A 366 11.09 -1.18 9.27
C LEU A 366 10.30 -1.48 7.98
N THR A 367 8.98 -1.58 8.11
CA THR A 367 8.08 -1.65 6.96
C THR A 367 8.01 -0.25 6.32
N PRO A 368 8.41 -0.07 5.05
CA PRO A 368 8.37 1.24 4.39
C PRO A 368 6.94 1.63 3.99
N GLU A 369 6.69 2.93 3.86
CA GLU A 369 5.61 3.45 3.00
C GLU A 369 6.15 3.58 1.58
N ALA A 370 5.33 3.23 0.58
CA ALA A 370 5.74 3.13 -0.82
C ALA A 370 4.78 3.89 -1.73
N HIS A 371 5.29 4.61 -2.72
CA HIS A 371 4.46 5.26 -3.75
C HIS A 371 5.15 5.25 -5.11
N PHE A 372 4.38 4.96 -6.15
CA PHE A 372 4.80 5.09 -7.55
C PHE A 372 4.78 6.57 -7.97
N SER A 373 5.73 6.97 -8.82
CA SER A 373 5.68 8.28 -9.48
C SER A 373 4.52 8.35 -10.49
N PRO A 374 3.97 9.54 -10.79
CA PRO A 374 2.90 9.73 -11.76
C PRO A 374 3.22 9.25 -13.17
N ASP A 375 4.49 9.30 -13.60
CA ASP A 375 4.91 8.73 -14.89
C ASP A 375 5.11 7.21 -14.86
N GLY A 376 4.96 6.58 -13.70
CA GLY A 376 5.06 5.14 -13.50
C GLY A 376 6.47 4.57 -13.58
N LYS A 377 7.51 5.41 -13.63
CA LYS A 377 8.89 4.95 -13.78
C LYS A 377 9.61 4.73 -12.45
N LEU A 378 9.20 5.44 -11.40
CA LEU A 378 9.89 5.42 -10.12
C LEU A 378 9.01 4.80 -9.03
N LEU A 379 9.65 4.11 -8.09
CA LEU A 379 9.07 3.70 -6.82
C LEU A 379 9.85 4.34 -5.68
N GLY A 380 9.19 5.22 -4.93
CA GLY A 380 9.74 5.82 -3.73
C GLY A 380 9.40 4.98 -2.51
N LEU A 381 10.38 4.74 -1.64
CA LEU A 381 10.23 4.04 -0.36
C LEU A 381 10.71 4.96 0.77
N ILE A 382 9.95 5.06 1.85
CA ILE A 382 10.34 5.81 3.05
C ILE A 382 10.14 4.94 4.29
N ALA A 383 11.21 4.80 5.09
CA ALA A 383 11.19 4.04 6.34
C ALA A 383 12.07 4.71 7.40
N GLY A 384 11.48 5.08 8.54
CA GLY A 384 12.18 5.92 9.52
C GLY A 384 12.60 7.24 8.86
N SER A 385 13.87 7.62 8.95
CA SER A 385 14.42 8.80 8.26
C SER A 385 15.08 8.48 6.92
N GLN A 386 15.08 7.20 6.50
CA GLN A 386 15.69 6.76 5.24
C GLN A 386 14.67 6.81 4.10
N TYR A 387 15.17 7.07 2.90
CA TYR A 387 14.41 6.87 1.67
C TYR A 387 15.25 6.15 0.62
N VAL A 388 14.55 5.50 -0.31
CA VAL A 388 15.10 4.89 -1.53
C VAL A 388 14.19 5.29 -2.69
N VAL A 389 14.77 5.60 -3.84
CA VAL A 389 14.09 5.79 -5.12
C VAL A 389 14.61 4.73 -6.07
N TRP A 390 13.72 3.86 -6.51
CA TRP A 390 14.00 2.79 -7.45
C TRP A 390 13.46 3.14 -8.83
N ASP A 391 14.29 3.02 -9.87
CA ASP A 391 13.86 3.14 -11.25
C ASP A 391 13.40 1.77 -11.76
N LEU A 392 12.09 1.65 -11.96
CA LEU A 392 11.43 0.44 -12.42
C LEU A 392 11.84 0.08 -13.85
N THR A 393 12.20 1.05 -14.69
CA THR A 393 12.52 0.82 -16.10
C THR A 393 13.96 0.38 -16.33
N SER A 394 14.88 0.74 -15.43
CA SER A 394 16.25 0.24 -15.43
C SER A 394 16.47 -0.93 -14.47
N GLY A 395 15.57 -1.13 -13.49
CA GLY A 395 15.70 -2.16 -12.45
C GLY A 395 16.83 -1.85 -11.48
N ARG A 396 17.03 -0.56 -11.15
CA ARG A 396 18.16 -0.10 -10.33
C ARG A 396 17.74 0.99 -9.36
N GLU A 397 18.47 1.08 -8.26
CA GLU A 397 18.39 2.22 -7.35
C GLU A 397 18.88 3.49 -8.07
N LEU A 398 18.03 4.52 -8.08
CA LEU A 398 18.33 5.83 -8.66
C LEU A 398 18.94 6.77 -7.61
N ALA A 399 18.39 6.73 -6.38
CA ALA A 399 18.84 7.55 -5.27
C ALA A 399 18.47 6.91 -3.95
N ASP A 400 19.28 7.13 -2.93
CA ASP A 400 18.95 6.82 -1.55
C ASP A 400 19.51 7.90 -0.62
N GLY A 401 19.04 7.91 0.63
CA GLY A 401 19.53 8.91 1.56
C GLY A 401 18.84 8.90 2.91
N THR A 402 19.12 9.94 3.67
CA THR A 402 18.48 10.16 4.97
C THR A 402 18.13 11.63 5.11
N VAL A 403 16.88 11.89 5.50
CA VAL A 403 16.40 13.24 5.78
C VAL A 403 16.51 13.57 7.27
N GLU A 404 16.45 14.86 7.58
CA GLU A 404 16.52 15.35 8.96
C GLU A 404 15.19 15.10 9.68
N GLY A 405 15.24 14.31 10.76
CA GLY A 405 14.08 14.01 11.59
C GLY A 405 13.20 12.88 11.03
N VAL A 406 11.99 12.75 11.59
CA VAL A 406 11.01 11.74 11.18
C VAL A 406 10.14 12.33 10.07
N PRO A 407 10.07 11.73 8.86
CA PRO A 407 9.31 12.26 7.73
C PRO A 407 7.79 12.24 7.95
N GLY A 408 7.29 11.38 8.84
CA GLY A 408 5.85 11.14 9.00
C GLY A 408 5.27 10.35 7.82
N LYS A 409 3.95 10.46 7.58
CA LYS A 409 3.29 9.81 6.44
C LYS A 409 3.93 10.26 5.12
N PHE A 410 4.19 9.32 4.22
CA PHE A 410 4.55 9.58 2.84
C PHE A 410 3.24 9.76 2.05
N PHE A 411 2.98 10.94 1.50
CA PHE A 411 1.76 11.21 0.73
C PHE A 411 1.87 10.77 -0.73
N GLY A 412 3.10 10.66 -1.23
CA GLY A 412 3.41 10.30 -2.60
C GLY A 412 4.27 11.35 -3.28
N TRP A 413 4.27 11.31 -4.61
CA TRP A 413 5.11 12.15 -5.45
C TRP A 413 4.39 13.43 -5.87
N ILE A 414 5.12 14.53 -5.88
CA ILE A 414 4.74 15.79 -6.53
C ILE A 414 5.48 15.80 -7.87
N ASP A 415 4.72 15.76 -8.95
CA ASP A 415 5.25 15.45 -10.28
C ASP A 415 6.13 14.18 -10.20
N ASN A 416 7.27 14.14 -10.88
CA ASN A 416 8.26 13.05 -10.74
C ASN A 416 9.50 13.49 -9.95
N ASP A 417 9.47 14.70 -9.38
CA ASP A 417 10.67 15.39 -8.91
C ASP A 417 10.81 15.35 -7.38
N TYR A 418 9.69 15.27 -6.65
CA TYR A 418 9.72 15.37 -5.20
C TYR A 418 8.87 14.31 -4.53
N MET A 419 9.37 13.77 -3.42
CA MET A 419 8.60 12.94 -2.51
C MET A 419 8.05 13.81 -1.39
N MET A 420 6.73 13.88 -1.23
CA MET A 420 6.10 14.70 -0.20
C MET A 420 5.73 13.88 1.03
N THR A 421 6.20 14.34 2.19
CA THR A 421 5.90 13.73 3.49
C THR A 421 5.31 14.74 4.46
N GLN A 422 4.62 14.24 5.48
CA GLN A 422 3.89 15.05 6.45
C GLN A 422 4.75 16.02 7.25
N LEU A 423 5.94 15.59 7.67
CA LEU A 423 6.79 16.34 8.61
C LEU A 423 8.11 16.82 7.98
N ALA A 424 8.63 16.10 6.99
CA ALA A 424 9.80 16.54 6.24
C ALA A 424 9.42 17.46 5.06
N GLY A 425 8.14 17.59 4.69
CA GLY A 425 7.72 18.39 3.55
C GLY A 425 8.12 17.72 2.23
N ILE A 426 8.77 18.44 1.32
CA ILE A 426 9.23 17.86 0.05
C ILE A 426 10.71 17.46 0.15
N ILE A 427 10.97 16.19 -0.16
CA ILE A 427 12.30 15.61 -0.35
C ILE A 427 12.60 15.66 -1.84
N ASP A 428 13.75 16.23 -2.20
CA ASP A 428 14.25 16.26 -3.57
C ASP A 428 15.35 15.19 -3.70
N PRO A 429 15.10 14.07 -4.42
CA PRO A 429 16.09 13.00 -4.58
C PRO A 429 17.35 13.42 -5.35
N GLU A 430 17.26 14.40 -6.25
CA GLU A 430 18.39 14.93 -7.02
C GLU A 430 19.35 15.74 -6.12
N LEU A 431 18.79 16.50 -5.18
CA LEU A 431 19.55 17.22 -4.17
C LEU A 431 19.92 16.34 -2.98
N GLY A 432 19.23 15.22 -2.80
CA GLY A 432 19.45 14.28 -1.71
C GLY A 432 18.99 14.79 -0.34
N MET A 433 18.07 15.76 -0.28
CA MET A 433 17.69 16.46 0.95
C MET A 433 16.24 16.94 0.98
N THR A 434 15.76 17.29 2.16
CA THR A 434 14.53 18.08 2.33
C THR A 434 14.75 19.48 1.76
N LEU A 435 13.95 19.85 0.77
CA LEU A 435 14.03 21.15 0.10
C LEU A 435 13.16 22.22 0.80
N TRP A 436 11.98 21.83 1.30
CA TRP A 436 11.06 22.76 1.98
C TRP A 436 10.07 22.03 2.87
N LYS A 437 9.70 22.62 4.00
CA LYS A 437 8.75 22.03 4.96
C LYS A 437 7.35 22.63 4.79
N TYR A 438 6.33 21.78 4.65
CA TYR A 438 4.94 22.21 4.51
C TYR A 438 4.12 21.72 5.70
N SER A 439 3.51 22.66 6.43
CA SER A 439 2.58 22.34 7.51
C SER A 439 1.20 22.11 6.90
N VAL A 440 0.85 20.86 6.68
CA VAL A 440 -0.50 20.42 6.30
C VAL A 440 -1.33 20.10 7.57
N PRO A 441 -2.66 20.28 7.54
CA PRO A 441 -3.54 19.93 8.65
C PRO A 441 -3.37 18.47 9.08
N SER A 442 -3.45 18.21 10.39
CA SER A 442 -3.50 16.85 10.92
C SER A 442 -4.94 16.31 10.86
N GLY A 443 -5.09 15.00 10.63
CA GLY A 443 -6.39 14.32 10.68
C GLY A 443 -7.15 14.24 9.35
N THR A 444 -6.64 14.87 8.28
CA THR A 444 -7.13 14.70 6.90
C THR A 444 -6.00 14.21 6.01
N ASP A 445 -6.34 13.33 5.06
CA ASP A 445 -5.37 12.82 4.11
C ASP A 445 -5.12 13.82 2.98
N THR A 446 -3.84 14.00 2.65
CA THR A 446 -3.38 14.87 1.56
C THR A 446 -3.18 14.04 0.31
N VAL A 447 -3.67 14.55 -0.82
CA VAL A 447 -3.55 13.93 -2.14
C VAL A 447 -2.57 14.73 -2.97
N THR A 448 -1.56 14.07 -3.53
CA THR A 448 -0.60 14.72 -4.42
C THR A 448 -1.17 14.84 -5.83
N LEU A 449 -0.80 15.91 -6.53
CA LEU A 449 -1.19 16.24 -7.90
C LEU A 449 0.07 16.62 -8.70
N SER A 450 -0.03 16.62 -10.03
CA SER A 450 1.01 17.24 -10.84
C SER A 450 1.02 18.75 -10.59
N GLY A 451 2.11 19.28 -10.03
CA GLY A 451 2.27 20.68 -9.62
C GLY A 451 1.62 21.10 -8.30
N GLY A 452 1.13 20.17 -7.46
CA GLY A 452 0.56 20.57 -6.17
C GLY A 452 -0.08 19.47 -5.33
N ILE A 453 -0.95 19.89 -4.42
CA ILE A 453 -1.71 19.01 -3.54
C ILE A 453 -3.19 19.40 -3.49
N ALA A 454 -4.04 18.45 -3.09
CA ALA A 454 -5.39 18.69 -2.59
C ALA A 454 -5.46 18.23 -1.13
N VAL A 455 -6.03 19.07 -0.26
CA VAL A 455 -6.18 18.80 1.17
C VAL A 455 -7.47 19.39 1.70
N LEU A 456 -8.00 18.79 2.77
CA LEU A 456 -9.14 19.32 3.50
C LEU A 456 -8.64 20.10 4.71
N ASP A 457 -9.02 21.38 4.77
CA ASP A 457 -8.76 22.25 5.91
C ASP A 457 -10.04 22.35 6.75
N SER A 458 -9.96 21.89 7.99
CA SER A 458 -11.05 21.93 8.97
C SER A 458 -10.50 22.37 10.32
N TYR A 459 -10.58 23.67 10.60
CA TYR A 459 -10.09 24.23 11.87
C TYR A 459 -11.22 24.91 12.65
N GLY A 460 -11.44 24.44 13.88
CA GLY A 460 -12.40 25.03 14.82
C GLY A 460 -13.85 24.97 14.32
N SER A 461 -14.52 26.12 14.27
CA SER A 461 -15.94 26.24 13.90
C SER A 461 -16.19 26.51 12.42
N GLN A 462 -15.13 26.54 11.60
CA GLN A 462 -15.19 26.82 10.16
C GLN A 462 -15.72 25.61 9.39
N PRO A 463 -16.34 25.83 8.21
CA PRO A 463 -16.72 24.74 7.32
C PRO A 463 -15.48 23.97 6.85
N THR A 464 -15.61 22.66 6.72
CA THR A 464 -14.58 21.83 6.09
C THR A 464 -14.39 22.32 4.66
N THR A 465 -13.17 22.70 4.30
CA THR A 465 -12.89 23.36 3.02
C THR A 465 -11.89 22.54 2.22
N LEU A 466 -12.24 22.20 0.98
CA LEU A 466 -11.27 21.65 0.04
C LEU A 466 -10.38 22.77 -0.48
N VAL A 467 -9.07 22.61 -0.32
CA VAL A 467 -8.06 23.52 -0.81
C VAL A 467 -7.08 22.76 -1.70
N THR A 468 -6.76 23.32 -2.86
CA THR A 468 -5.62 22.88 -3.65
C THR A 468 -4.50 23.92 -3.58
N LEU A 469 -3.27 23.46 -3.37
CA LEU A 469 -2.12 24.33 -3.13
C LEU A 469 -0.94 23.96 -4.05
N PRO A 470 -0.23 24.95 -4.62
CA PRO A 470 0.90 24.67 -5.49
C PRO A 470 2.06 24.12 -4.67
N VAL A 471 2.69 23.06 -5.17
CA VAL A 471 3.88 22.46 -4.57
C VAL A 471 4.76 21.98 -5.74
N PRO A 472 6.04 22.39 -5.81
CA PRO A 472 6.61 23.53 -5.09
C PRO A 472 5.93 24.84 -5.52
N HIS A 473 5.80 25.80 -4.59
CA HIS A 473 5.38 27.17 -4.90
C HIS A 473 6.61 28.06 -5.18
N ASP A 474 6.40 29.25 -5.77
CA ASP A 474 7.46 30.07 -6.38
C ASP A 474 8.76 30.28 -5.55
N PRO A 475 8.73 30.57 -4.25
CA PRO A 475 9.92 30.70 -3.41
C PRO A 475 10.78 29.43 -3.42
N VAL A 476 10.15 28.27 -3.35
CA VAL A 476 10.84 26.97 -3.30
C VAL A 476 11.52 26.66 -4.62
N THR A 477 10.88 26.97 -5.74
CA THR A 477 11.50 26.85 -7.08
C THR A 477 12.71 27.78 -7.23
N LYS A 478 12.70 28.97 -6.59
CA LYS A 478 13.88 29.85 -6.53
C LYS A 478 15.00 29.26 -5.69
N VAL A 479 14.68 28.61 -4.57
CA VAL A 479 15.67 27.92 -3.72
C VAL A 479 16.30 26.76 -4.48
N LYS A 480 15.50 25.87 -5.10
CA LYS A 480 16.01 24.76 -5.91
C LYS A 480 17.02 25.24 -6.96
N ARG A 481 16.65 26.26 -7.74
CA ARG A 481 17.52 26.83 -8.79
C ARG A 481 18.85 27.37 -8.25
N LYS A 482 18.87 27.95 -7.05
CA LYS A 482 20.10 28.41 -6.40
C LYS A 482 20.97 27.23 -5.96
N LEU A 483 20.35 26.17 -5.43
CA LEU A 483 21.05 24.98 -4.97
C LEU A 483 21.57 24.08 -6.11
N THR A 484 20.92 24.09 -7.26
CA THR A 484 21.35 23.34 -8.45
C THR A 484 22.29 24.13 -9.39
N GLY A 485 22.42 25.44 -9.20
CA GLY A 485 23.33 26.31 -9.97
C GLY A 485 24.80 26.22 -9.52
N ASN A 486 25.62 27.26 -9.74
CA ASN A 486 26.99 27.35 -9.22
C ASN A 486 26.96 27.42 -7.67
N SER A 487 26.92 26.24 -7.04
CA SER A 487 26.46 26.01 -5.67
C SER A 487 27.57 25.93 -4.63
N SER A 488 28.83 26.12 -5.01
CA SER A 488 30.00 26.00 -4.11
C SER A 488 29.91 26.91 -2.88
N ASP A 489 29.24 28.06 -3.02
CA ASP A 489 29.11 29.02 -1.93
C ASP A 489 27.99 28.65 -0.94
N LEU A 490 27.09 27.73 -1.29
CA LEU A 490 25.94 27.33 -0.47
C LEU A 490 26.09 25.95 0.18
N LEU A 491 26.85 25.07 -0.48
CA LEU A 491 27.10 23.71 -0.02
C LEU A 491 28.36 23.68 0.84
N LEU A 492 28.26 22.98 1.97
CA LEU A 492 29.39 22.62 2.80
C LEU A 492 30.08 21.36 2.26
N ILE A 493 29.27 20.37 1.90
CA ILE A 493 29.74 19.10 1.34
C ILE A 493 28.96 18.83 0.06
N GLN A 494 29.66 18.33 -0.95
CA GLN A 494 29.14 17.87 -2.22
C GLN A 494 29.98 16.69 -2.72
N PRO A 495 29.54 15.98 -3.78
CA PRO A 495 30.39 14.96 -4.40
C PRO A 495 31.77 15.53 -4.76
N GLY A 496 32.83 14.81 -4.40
CA GLY A 496 34.23 15.22 -4.52
C GLY A 496 34.81 15.95 -3.29
N THR A 497 33.99 16.35 -2.31
CA THR A 497 34.51 16.97 -1.08
C THR A 497 35.36 15.97 -0.28
N GLU A 498 36.54 16.40 0.13
CA GLU A 498 37.45 15.63 0.95
C GLU A 498 37.05 15.67 2.43
N VAL A 499 37.12 14.52 3.11
CA VAL A 499 36.77 14.38 4.52
C VAL A 499 37.72 13.44 5.27
N ALA A 500 38.02 13.76 6.51
CA ALA A 500 38.81 12.92 7.41
C ALA A 500 37.90 12.07 8.28
N LEU A 501 38.32 10.84 8.62
CA LEU A 501 37.56 9.94 9.49
C LEU A 501 38.20 9.89 10.87
N LYS A 502 37.39 10.04 11.92
CA LYS A 502 37.80 9.88 13.31
C LYS A 502 36.84 8.94 14.03
N ILE A 503 37.39 7.93 14.70
CA ILE A 503 36.64 6.95 15.47
C ILE A 503 36.90 7.16 16.95
N ASP A 504 35.84 7.32 17.72
CA ASP A 504 35.83 7.54 19.16
C ASP A 504 34.87 6.53 19.80
N ALA A 505 35.34 5.30 19.94
CA ALA A 505 34.55 4.20 20.47
C ALA A 505 35.16 3.69 21.78
N ILE A 506 34.28 3.35 22.73
CA ILE A 506 34.65 2.67 23.98
C ILE A 506 35.41 1.35 23.73
N PRO A 507 36.17 0.85 24.72
CA PRO A 507 36.87 -0.43 24.60
C PRO A 507 35.95 -1.61 24.26
N GLY A 508 36.44 -2.55 23.43
CA GLY A 508 35.73 -3.77 23.05
C GLY A 508 34.80 -3.64 21.84
N VAL A 509 34.70 -2.45 21.24
CA VAL A 509 33.96 -2.22 19.99
C VAL A 509 34.87 -2.45 18.79
N ASP A 510 34.33 -3.11 17.75
CA ASP A 510 35.03 -3.36 16.49
C ASP A 510 35.24 -2.05 15.70
N GLN A 511 36.42 -1.46 15.84
CA GLN A 511 36.77 -0.19 15.17
C GLN A 511 37.00 -0.35 13.66
N GLU A 512 37.44 -1.52 13.20
CA GLU A 512 37.65 -1.78 11.77
C GLU A 512 36.31 -1.87 11.03
N MET A 513 35.28 -2.45 11.66
CA MET A 513 33.92 -2.44 11.14
C MET A 513 33.38 -1.01 11.00
N ILE A 514 33.59 -0.16 12.01
CA ILE A 514 33.18 1.25 11.96
C ILE A 514 33.90 1.97 10.81
N LYS A 515 35.22 1.79 10.70
CA LYS A 515 36.04 2.41 9.67
C LYS A 515 35.61 2.00 8.26
N THR A 516 35.40 0.70 8.06
CA THR A 516 34.97 0.13 6.77
C THR A 516 33.59 0.66 6.38
N GLY A 517 32.60 0.53 7.28
CA GLY A 517 31.24 1.00 7.02
C GLY A 517 31.18 2.51 6.76
N LEU A 518 31.95 3.31 7.50
CA LEU A 518 32.02 4.75 7.29
C LEU A 518 32.69 5.10 5.95
N SER A 519 33.75 4.40 5.56
CA SER A 519 34.42 4.61 4.28
C SER A 519 33.51 4.29 3.10
N GLU A 520 32.79 3.17 3.17
CA GLU A 520 31.77 2.79 2.17
C GLU A 520 30.62 3.80 2.12
N ALA A 521 30.20 4.35 3.26
CA ALA A 521 29.15 5.37 3.30
C ALA A 521 29.62 6.70 2.67
N VAL A 522 30.87 7.09 2.88
CA VAL A 522 31.51 8.28 2.27
C VAL A 522 31.64 8.09 0.76
N GLU A 523 32.14 6.94 0.32
CA GLU A 523 32.25 6.61 -1.11
C GLU A 523 30.87 6.61 -1.80
N ARG A 524 29.87 5.98 -1.19
CA ARG A 524 28.49 5.96 -1.72
C ARG A 524 27.88 7.35 -1.85
N ALA A 525 28.17 8.25 -0.91
CA ALA A 525 27.75 9.65 -0.99
C ALA A 525 28.54 10.48 -2.01
N GLY A 526 29.57 9.89 -2.63
CA GLY A 526 30.45 10.54 -3.60
C GLY A 526 31.52 11.42 -2.97
N TRP A 527 31.80 11.29 -1.68
CA TRP A 527 32.82 12.07 -0.97
C TRP A 527 34.17 11.34 -1.02
N VAL A 528 35.27 12.02 -0.69
CA VAL A 528 36.64 11.47 -0.79
C VAL A 528 37.28 11.40 0.59
N VAL A 529 37.82 10.25 0.99
CA VAL A 529 38.56 10.14 2.25
C VAL A 529 39.94 10.77 2.09
N ASN A 530 40.21 11.84 2.85
CA ASN A 530 41.53 12.44 3.01
C ASN A 530 41.79 12.71 4.50
N PRO A 531 42.78 12.04 5.13
CA PRO A 531 43.13 12.25 6.54
C PRO A 531 43.46 13.70 6.92
N ASP A 532 43.93 14.50 5.95
CA ASP A 532 44.33 15.89 6.17
C ASP A 532 43.18 16.89 5.96
N SER A 533 41.98 16.42 5.64
CA SER A 533 40.83 17.30 5.43
C SER A 533 40.44 18.03 6.72
N PRO A 534 40.12 19.34 6.64
CA PRO A 534 39.59 20.10 7.78
C PRO A 534 38.16 19.69 8.15
N ILE A 535 37.44 18.97 7.28
CA ILE A 535 36.11 18.41 7.56
C ILE A 535 36.28 17.01 8.11
N VAL A 536 35.87 16.80 9.35
CA VAL A 536 36.07 15.53 10.08
C VAL A 536 34.74 14.86 10.39
N LEU A 537 34.59 13.61 9.96
CA LEU A 537 33.52 12.71 10.35
C LEU A 537 33.93 12.00 11.64
N VAL A 538 33.28 12.35 12.75
CA VAL A 538 33.54 11.77 14.06
C VAL A 538 32.47 10.71 14.36
N ALA A 539 32.83 9.44 14.17
CA ALA A 539 32.04 8.30 14.58
C ALA A 539 32.24 8.03 16.07
N LYS A 540 31.16 8.00 16.85
CA LYS A 540 31.16 7.77 18.29
C LYS A 540 30.34 6.56 18.67
N ILE A 541 30.87 5.71 19.55
CA ILE A 541 30.08 4.71 20.27
C ILE A 541 30.36 4.83 21.76
N GLY A 542 29.32 5.09 22.54
CA GLY A 542 29.41 5.31 23.99
C GLY A 542 28.11 4.99 24.73
N ARG A 543 28.03 5.39 26.00
CA ARG A 543 26.84 5.19 26.84
C ARG A 543 25.98 6.46 26.82
N GLY A 544 24.67 6.28 26.72
CA GLY A 544 23.68 7.33 26.89
C GLY A 544 23.32 7.55 28.36
N GLU A 545 22.27 8.35 28.59
CA GLU A 545 21.75 8.60 29.93
C GLU A 545 21.00 7.38 30.48
N PRO A 546 21.18 7.02 31.76
CA PRO A 546 20.38 5.99 32.41
C PRO A 546 18.89 6.37 32.40
N MET A 547 18.03 5.40 32.11
CA MET A 547 16.58 5.56 32.13
C MET A 547 15.89 4.39 32.83
N GLU A 548 14.71 4.67 33.39
CA GLU A 548 13.84 3.68 34.01
C GLU A 548 12.66 3.35 33.10
N LEU A 549 12.45 2.06 32.85
CA LEU A 549 11.36 1.52 32.05
C LEU A 549 10.40 0.75 32.97
N ASN A 550 9.10 1.03 32.87
CA ASN A 550 8.07 0.29 33.61
C ASN A 550 7.35 -0.69 32.69
N PHE A 551 7.36 -1.96 33.05
CA PHE A 551 6.69 -3.03 32.33
C PHE A 551 5.55 -3.61 33.15
N ARG A 552 4.50 -4.05 32.48
CA ARG A 552 3.36 -4.73 33.11
C ARG A 552 3.02 -5.98 32.31
N MET A 553 2.63 -7.04 33.00
CA MET A 553 2.13 -8.25 32.34
C MET A 553 0.91 -7.91 31.49
N LEU A 554 0.84 -8.47 30.29
CA LEU A 554 -0.28 -8.29 29.39
C LEU A 554 -1.57 -8.77 30.08
N GLY A 555 -2.59 -7.91 30.16
CA GLY A 555 -3.84 -8.20 30.89
C GLY A 555 -3.85 -7.78 32.36
N ALA A 556 -2.74 -7.27 32.91
CA ALA A 556 -2.74 -6.67 34.24
C ALA A 556 -3.58 -5.37 34.27
N GLY A 557 -4.33 -5.14 35.35
CA GLY A 557 -5.19 -3.96 35.49
C GLY A 557 -4.40 -2.64 35.45
N PHE A 558 -5.07 -1.55 35.04
CA PHE A 558 -4.45 -0.21 34.86
C PHE A 558 -3.77 0.34 36.12
N ARG A 559 -4.17 -0.12 37.32
CA ARG A 559 -3.57 0.25 38.62
C ARG A 559 -2.41 -0.66 39.06
N SER A 560 -2.06 -1.68 38.29
CA SER A 560 -0.92 -2.55 38.63
C SER A 560 0.38 -1.73 38.61
N PRO A 561 1.22 -1.82 39.66
CA PRO A 561 2.45 -1.04 39.75
C PRO A 561 3.49 -1.43 38.68
N GLY A 562 3.37 -2.62 38.09
CA GLY A 562 4.35 -3.15 37.15
C GLY A 562 5.68 -3.48 37.80
N GLU A 563 6.65 -3.82 36.97
CA GLU A 563 8.06 -4.02 37.33
C GLU A 563 8.90 -2.97 36.61
N THR A 564 9.80 -2.32 37.35
CA THR A 564 10.70 -1.31 36.79
C THR A 564 12.06 -1.94 36.49
N ALA A 565 12.59 -1.67 35.31
CA ALA A 565 13.94 -2.03 34.90
C ALA A 565 14.73 -0.79 34.52
N LYS A 566 16.03 -0.80 34.82
CA LYS A 566 16.97 0.27 34.46
C LYS A 566 17.72 -0.13 33.21
N ILE A 567 17.90 0.81 32.31
CA ILE A 567 18.79 0.66 31.15
C ILE A 567 19.67 1.88 31.02
N THR A 568 20.95 1.67 30.74
CA THR A 568 21.82 2.73 30.23
C THR A 568 22.17 2.35 28.79
N PRO A 569 21.45 2.88 27.79
CA PRO A 569 21.60 2.39 26.41
C PRO A 569 22.98 2.73 25.86
N TYR A 570 23.51 1.89 24.97
CA TYR A 570 24.58 2.34 24.09
C TYR A 570 24.02 3.31 23.05
N THR A 571 24.84 4.27 22.67
CA THR A 571 24.58 5.23 21.60
C THR A 571 25.63 5.06 20.53
N ALA A 572 25.21 5.12 19.28
CA ALA A 572 26.08 5.22 18.12
C ALA A 572 25.75 6.53 17.41
N SER A 573 26.73 7.39 17.17
CA SER A 573 26.49 8.66 16.47
C SER A 573 27.59 8.99 15.48
N LEU A 574 27.23 9.78 14.48
CA LEU A 574 28.16 10.38 13.54
C LEU A 574 27.97 11.89 13.57
N GLU A 575 29.04 12.63 13.81
CA GLU A 575 29.08 14.08 13.71
C GLU A 575 29.98 14.50 12.55
N VAL A 576 29.48 15.35 11.65
CA VAL A 576 30.31 16.02 10.64
C VAL A 576 30.76 17.36 11.22
N LYS A 577 32.08 17.60 11.30
CA LYS A 577 32.67 18.78 11.93
C LYS A 577 33.59 19.56 11.00
N HIS A 578 33.70 20.86 11.25
CA HIS A 578 34.77 21.71 10.74
C HIS A 578 35.29 22.54 11.91
N GLY A 579 36.48 22.21 12.41
CA GLY A 579 36.98 22.72 13.69
C GLY A 579 36.04 22.37 14.86
N PRO A 580 35.66 23.32 15.74
CA PRO A 580 34.76 23.06 16.87
C PRO A 580 33.28 22.96 16.48
N LYS A 581 32.92 23.37 15.25
CA LYS A 581 31.51 23.47 14.81
C LYS A 581 31.02 22.10 14.35
N VAL A 582 29.93 21.61 14.95
CA VAL A 582 29.15 20.47 14.43
C VAL A 582 28.22 21.00 13.33
N LEU A 583 28.29 20.39 12.17
CA LEU A 583 27.61 20.84 10.96
C LEU A 583 26.42 19.95 10.62
N TRP A 584 26.53 18.67 10.94
CA TRP A 584 25.49 17.67 10.76
C TRP A 584 25.69 16.53 11.77
N THR A 585 24.61 15.90 12.20
CA THR A 585 24.68 14.76 13.12
C THR A 585 23.63 13.71 12.82
N ARG A 586 23.96 12.46 13.11
CA ARG A 586 23.02 11.34 13.15
C ARG A 586 23.32 10.48 14.34
N LYS A 587 22.29 10.01 15.04
CA LYS A 587 22.41 9.19 16.24
C LYS A 587 21.43 8.02 16.17
N SER A 588 21.86 6.89 16.71
CA SER A 588 21.06 5.76 17.12
C SER A 588 21.33 5.47 18.60
N GLU A 589 20.38 4.83 19.26
CA GLU A 589 20.55 4.32 20.62
C GLU A 589 19.81 3.00 20.78
N ASN A 590 20.24 2.17 21.73
CA ASN A 590 19.53 0.93 22.01
C ASN A 590 18.09 1.24 22.41
N MET A 591 17.14 0.59 21.74
CA MET A 591 15.73 0.66 22.07
C MET A 591 15.25 -0.68 22.60
N VAL A 592 14.61 -0.63 23.75
CA VAL A 592 13.92 -1.79 24.33
C VAL A 592 12.48 -1.78 23.81
N PRO A 593 11.97 -2.90 23.26
CA PRO A 593 10.61 -2.94 22.72
C PRO A 593 9.57 -2.70 23.82
N ARG A 594 8.44 -2.08 23.45
CA ARG A 594 7.32 -1.85 24.37
C ARG A 594 6.70 -3.16 24.89
N LEU A 595 6.76 -4.21 24.08
CA LEU A 595 6.35 -5.55 24.46
C LEU A 595 7.59 -6.42 24.61
N LEU A 596 7.84 -6.90 25.83
CA LEU A 596 8.92 -7.82 26.14
C LEU A 596 8.39 -9.24 26.25
N HIS A 597 9.05 -10.17 25.56
CA HIS A 597 8.81 -11.60 25.73
C HIS A 597 9.90 -12.17 26.63
N LEU A 598 9.53 -12.60 27.83
CA LEU A 598 10.46 -13.19 28.79
C LEU A 598 10.63 -14.69 28.48
N LYS A 599 11.86 -15.18 28.56
CA LYS A 599 12.14 -16.61 28.61
C LYS A 599 11.66 -17.17 29.96
N LYS A 600 11.53 -18.49 30.04
CA LYS A 600 11.21 -19.15 31.31
C LYS A 600 12.23 -18.73 32.37
N ASP A 601 11.73 -18.27 33.52
CA ASP A 601 12.50 -17.84 34.69
C ASP A 601 13.39 -16.59 34.49
N GLN A 602 13.21 -15.84 33.39
CA GLN A 602 13.93 -14.60 33.12
C GLN A 602 13.23 -13.39 33.77
N SER A 603 13.98 -12.57 34.50
CA SER A 603 13.48 -11.30 35.05
C SER A 603 13.33 -10.21 33.97
N VAL A 604 12.51 -9.18 34.24
CA VAL A 604 12.39 -8.03 33.33
C VAL A 604 13.73 -7.31 33.18
N GLN A 605 14.48 -7.15 34.27
CA GLN A 605 15.81 -6.52 34.23
C GLN A 605 16.79 -7.28 33.35
N GLU A 606 16.86 -8.62 33.46
CA GLU A 606 17.75 -9.43 32.62
C GLU A 606 17.37 -9.30 31.13
N ALA A 607 16.08 -9.35 30.83
CA ALA A 607 15.61 -9.22 29.45
C ALA A 607 15.87 -7.82 28.87
N VAL A 608 15.73 -6.76 29.66
CA VAL A 608 16.11 -5.39 29.27
C VAL A 608 17.61 -5.27 29.03
N SER A 609 18.42 -5.90 29.90
CA SER A 609 19.88 -5.88 29.80
C SER A 609 20.40 -6.58 28.53
N GLU A 610 19.65 -7.53 27.95
CA GLU A 610 20.01 -8.15 26.65
C GLU A 610 20.07 -7.15 25.48
N TYR A 611 19.40 -5.99 25.61
CA TYR A 611 19.40 -4.89 24.63
C TYR A 611 20.54 -3.90 24.83
N GLU A 612 21.26 -3.92 25.96
CA GLU A 612 22.43 -3.06 26.20
C GLU A 612 23.66 -3.57 25.45
N LYS A 613 23.72 -3.34 24.14
CA LYS A 613 24.86 -3.75 23.32
C LYS A 613 25.34 -2.61 22.42
N PRO A 614 26.66 -2.38 22.30
CA PRO A 614 27.18 -1.44 21.34
C PRO A 614 26.86 -1.92 19.91
N ASP A 615 26.58 -0.98 19.01
CA ASP A 615 26.16 -1.28 17.63
C ASP A 615 27.15 -0.68 16.61
N PRO A 616 28.28 -1.34 16.33
CA PRO A 616 29.20 -0.91 15.26
C PRO A 616 28.58 -1.06 13.86
N LYS A 617 27.55 -1.90 13.69
CA LYS A 617 26.85 -2.09 12.41
C LYS A 617 26.02 -0.87 12.01
N PHE A 618 25.72 0.03 12.94
CA PHE A 618 25.11 1.32 12.63
C PHE A 618 25.81 2.05 11.45
N PHE A 619 27.14 1.97 11.39
CA PHE A 619 27.92 2.65 10.36
C PHE A 619 27.91 1.94 8.99
N THR A 620 27.59 0.64 8.92
CA THR A 620 27.50 -0.10 7.65
C THR A 620 26.18 0.17 6.92
N TYR A 621 25.12 0.51 7.67
CA TYR A 621 23.80 0.87 7.11
C TYR A 621 23.60 2.38 6.97
N LEU A 622 24.64 3.16 7.26
CA LEU A 622 24.60 4.61 7.18
C LEU A 622 24.36 5.05 5.73
N ARG A 623 23.33 5.88 5.55
CA ARG A 623 23.07 6.59 4.30
C ARG A 623 23.33 8.07 4.52
N LEU A 624 24.47 8.53 4.02
CA LEU A 624 24.87 9.93 4.07
C LEU A 624 24.18 10.68 2.93
N PRO A 625 23.65 11.89 3.17
CA PRO A 625 23.16 12.71 2.08
C PRO A 625 24.33 13.10 1.18
N PRO A 626 24.20 13.06 -0.15
CA PRO A 626 25.30 13.40 -1.07
C PRO A 626 25.74 14.87 -0.95
N LYS A 627 24.82 15.75 -0.53
CA LYS A 627 25.05 17.20 -0.35
C LYS A 627 24.65 17.62 1.06
N VAL A 628 25.44 18.49 1.68
CA VAL A 628 25.14 19.10 2.98
C VAL A 628 25.20 20.62 2.84
N LEU A 629 24.14 21.31 3.23
CA LEU A 629 24.08 22.78 3.20
C LEU A 629 25.02 23.38 4.26
N LYS A 630 25.59 24.56 3.99
CA LYS A 630 26.25 25.34 5.04
C LYS A 630 25.24 25.67 6.15
N PRO A 631 25.63 25.66 7.44
CA PRO A 631 24.70 25.90 8.54
C PRO A 631 23.96 27.24 8.45
N GLU A 632 24.61 28.28 7.93
CA GLU A 632 24.00 29.58 7.63
C GLU A 632 22.96 29.52 6.51
N VAL A 633 23.07 28.57 5.58
CA VAL A 633 22.10 28.35 4.49
C VAL A 633 20.95 27.45 4.94
N ALA A 634 21.25 26.43 5.76
CA ALA A 634 20.26 25.48 6.27
C ALA A 634 19.13 26.15 7.09
N GLN A 635 19.44 27.28 7.73
CA GLN A 635 18.45 28.10 8.46
C GLN A 635 17.37 28.67 7.54
N PHE A 636 17.64 28.80 6.24
CA PHE A 636 16.72 29.32 5.23
C PHE A 636 15.90 28.24 4.52
N VAL A 637 16.01 26.96 4.91
CA VAL A 637 15.04 25.93 4.49
C VAL A 637 13.71 26.29 5.15
N GLY A 638 12.90 27.04 4.40
CA GLY A 638 11.72 27.68 4.94
C GLY A 638 10.59 26.70 5.22
N ARG A 639 9.60 27.24 5.91
CA ARG A 639 8.38 26.53 6.26
C ARG A 639 7.21 27.31 5.71
N SER A 640 6.26 26.61 5.09
CA SER A 640 4.99 27.21 4.70
C SER A 640 3.86 26.55 5.49
N ARG A 641 2.90 27.36 5.92
CA ARG A 641 1.63 26.90 6.50
C ARG A 641 0.47 27.40 5.68
N ILE A 642 -0.66 26.70 5.75
CA ILE A 642 -1.89 27.16 5.10
C ILE A 642 -2.44 28.37 5.86
N LYS A 643 -2.75 29.44 5.13
CA LYS A 643 -3.50 30.60 5.63
C LYS A 643 -4.46 31.05 4.53
N GLU A 644 -5.76 31.04 4.82
CA GLU A 644 -6.81 31.51 3.89
C GLU A 644 -6.73 30.83 2.51
N GLY A 645 -6.47 29.51 2.48
CA GLY A 645 -6.38 28.73 1.23
C GLY A 645 -5.12 29.01 0.39
N ARG A 646 -4.07 29.58 1.00
CA ARG A 646 -2.77 29.87 0.38
C ARG A 646 -1.61 29.47 1.27
N TRP A 647 -0.43 29.31 0.68
CA TRP A 647 0.81 29.21 1.46
C TRP A 647 1.17 30.57 2.06
N ALA A 648 1.49 30.56 3.34
CA ALA A 648 2.11 31.65 4.07
C ALA A 648 3.46 31.16 4.60
N ASP A 649 4.53 31.80 4.12
CA ASP A 649 5.89 31.43 4.47
C ASP A 649 6.30 32.03 5.82
N SER A 650 7.03 31.24 6.59
CA SER A 650 7.79 31.68 7.74
C SER A 650 9.27 31.43 7.46
N ASN A 651 10.08 32.46 7.66
CA ASN A 651 11.53 32.33 7.74
C ASN A 651 11.95 31.73 9.08
#